data_AF-A0A3N5GN76-F1
#
_entry.id   AF-A0A3N5GN76-F1
#
_cell.length_a   1.000
_cell.length_b   1.000
_cell.length_c   1.000
_cell.angle_alpha   90.00
_cell.angle_beta   90.00
_cell.angle_gamma   90.00
#
_symmetry.space_group_name_H-M   'P 1'
#
loop_
_entity.id
_entity.type
_entity.pdbx_description
1 polymer ?
#
loop_
_entity_poly.entity_id
_entity_poly.type
_entity_poly.pdbx_seq_one_letter_code
_entity_poly.pdbx_strand_id
1 'polypeptide(L)'
;QHPDLLATLLDIRQAREVEVHSIAGSLRRRGANLPNAEDAPAVSAASGGKLETSAAIDLIHRAGGKVFWAHPLASVSDPQEVEQLVVRLKAAGLDGLEAIYSPFSESQCADLCQLAEKHNLLVCAGTDFHVGNGNAPSGHAYGIEMPRAAWIRFREALFASPTFTEKPSSAEKSAPGARVPRHPAGKSHHFRRRSYILRIFLPTLIAIGLFLAAIWGVILPSFEQTLLERKRELIRELTNSAWSILASYERDEQNGLLTRELAQAQAIERVSALRYGPEGLDYFWIQDLTPRMIMHPYRSDLNGQELLSFSDPRGVPIFVEFANLVRREGEGYIDYVWQWKDDPARLEPKESYVRGFAPWGWVIGTGLYTDDVNTEIARIEQSLINTSLAISGAVVLLLVFVLQQSLRIERERQDVLDSLRESTERYHSLVEATTEGTLLILDERCRYANPIFLEMTGYTARQLEFLDLTDLLPREADNREIWERFEQLDDESPAAGEACEGLLKHTDGSLLECVLAVTPIVFAGQRGLILLARDVARQSTLLDEEAISHAAQAAPLGIFRARAARRATLVEMNPAARAFFSQSRPEHAGLAQPALADLFTDPAEFETLFQTLLDGNEVRQHLIHLETSDASTRFLSLSARLTREAGGQNAMIDGILEDVTAARKQEAAREALIERLQASLLFLHEPIANLGRDAVVCEMNTSVGQLSRLMTERNVTAALVASEGASIIGIVTDHDLRARVLAENIPLSAPIHTIMSSPLTKISEHALIYEALLRMEEKGVHHLAVQDRDGQIVSVIDNKALIQFQRYGPIVLAREISRSATPEEVARRTERTPPLVKTLLDSSARPRHVTNMLASICDSATERLVQLAIDELGTPPTAFAFIAMGSQGRQEQTLVTDQDNGIIYAPSAESDPEQVNEYFLRLGKRVCGGLNRAGYPLCRGGVMAGNLRWCRSLSDWISGFDEWIHKSEPQEIIDLSIF
;
A
#
# COMPACT_ATOMS: atom_id res chain seq x y z
N GLN A 1 -9.49 25.84 7.07
CA GLN A 1 -10.46 24.79 6.66
C GLN A 1 -9.80 23.52 6.09
N HIS A 2 -8.47 23.39 6.06
CA HIS A 2 -7.79 22.11 5.76
C HIS A 2 -6.62 21.89 6.72
N PRO A 3 -6.78 21.11 7.80
CA PRO A 3 -5.72 20.88 8.79
C PRO A 3 -4.50 20.15 8.19
N ASP A 4 -4.70 19.30 7.18
CA ASP A 4 -3.61 18.59 6.49
C ASP A 4 -2.80 19.53 5.58
N LEU A 5 -3.43 20.56 5.01
CA LEU A 5 -2.74 21.61 4.26
C LEU A 5 -1.89 22.48 5.18
N LEU A 6 -2.38 22.76 6.41
CA LEU A 6 -1.64 23.50 7.42
C LEU A 6 -0.43 22.70 7.94
N ALA A 7 -0.59 21.38 8.14
CA ALA A 7 0.51 20.49 8.50
C ALA A 7 1.57 20.40 7.39
N THR A 8 1.14 20.28 6.13
CA THR A 8 2.03 20.26 4.96
C THR A 8 2.78 21.60 4.79
N LEU A 9 2.10 22.73 5.00
CA LEU A 9 2.74 24.06 4.96
C LEU A 9 3.70 24.29 6.13
N LEU A 10 3.44 23.69 7.30
CA LEU A 10 4.34 23.74 8.46
C LEU A 10 5.57 22.84 8.25
N ASP A 11 5.43 21.68 7.63
CA ASP A 11 6.54 20.78 7.28
C ASP A 11 7.42 21.38 6.17
N ILE A 12 6.83 22.01 5.16
CA ILE A 12 7.58 22.76 4.12
C ILE A 12 8.34 23.94 4.75
N ARG A 13 7.80 24.56 5.81
CA ARG A 13 8.46 25.63 6.55
C ARG A 13 9.57 25.13 7.49
N GLN A 14 9.52 23.87 7.92
CA GLN A 14 10.61 23.23 8.68
C GLN A 14 11.73 22.69 7.77
N ALA A 15 11.45 22.38 6.51
CA ALA A 15 12.43 21.86 5.55
C ALA A 15 13.35 22.94 4.92
N ARG A 16 13.05 24.23 5.10
CA ARG A 16 13.95 25.33 4.72
C ARG A 16 14.40 26.06 5.99
N GLU A 17 15.66 25.86 6.39
CA GLU A 17 16.35 26.74 7.34
C GLU A 17 16.51 28.13 6.71
N VAL A 18 15.46 28.94 6.76
CA VAL A 18 15.56 30.39 6.68
C VAL A 18 15.29 30.89 8.09
N GLU A 19 16.34 30.92 8.92
CA GLU A 19 16.28 31.53 10.24
C GLU A 19 16.07 33.04 10.10
N VAL A 20 14.81 33.48 10.13
CA VAL A 20 14.49 34.86 10.48
C VAL A 20 14.75 35.02 11.98
N HIS A 21 15.99 35.35 12.32
CA HIS A 21 16.34 35.70 13.69
C HIS A 21 15.75 37.06 14.06
N SER A 22 14.54 37.04 14.62
CA SER A 22 14.11 38.13 15.49
C SER A 22 15.00 38.14 16.73
N ILE A 23 15.77 39.21 16.94
CA ILE A 23 16.57 39.43 18.15
C ILE A 23 15.68 39.30 19.41
N ALA A 24 14.41 39.71 19.34
CA ALA A 24 13.44 39.54 20.42
C ALA A 24 13.06 38.07 20.68
N GLY A 25 12.99 37.24 19.64
CA GLY A 25 12.75 35.80 19.75
C GLY A 25 13.94 35.01 20.29
N SER A 26 15.16 35.41 19.91
CA SER A 26 16.40 34.77 20.40
C SER A 26 16.67 35.09 21.87
N LEU A 27 16.33 36.30 22.33
CA LEU A 27 16.38 36.67 23.76
C LEU A 27 15.35 35.89 24.60
N ARG A 28 14.13 35.64 24.09
CA ARG A 28 13.14 34.77 24.77
C ARG A 28 13.57 33.31 24.84
N ARG A 29 14.20 32.78 23.79
CA ARG A 29 14.65 31.37 23.76
C ARG A 29 15.93 31.14 24.57
N ARG A 30 16.86 32.09 24.63
CA ARG A 30 18.03 31.99 25.53
C ARG A 30 17.67 32.05 27.02
N GLY A 31 16.54 32.64 27.38
CA GLY A 31 16.00 32.53 28.75
C GLY A 31 15.32 31.19 29.05
N ALA A 32 14.87 30.45 28.04
CA ALA A 32 14.09 29.22 28.21
C ALA A 32 14.89 27.91 28.08
N ASN A 33 16.13 27.97 27.59
CA ASN A 33 17.00 26.81 27.40
C ASN A 33 18.31 26.92 28.20
N LEU A 34 18.21 27.19 29.50
CA LEU A 34 19.22 26.76 30.47
C LEU A 34 18.74 25.45 31.09
N PRO A 35 19.38 24.31 30.84
CA PRO A 35 19.08 23.07 31.54
C PRO A 35 19.59 23.21 32.98
N ASN A 36 18.69 23.09 33.96
CA ASN A 36 18.97 22.91 35.38
C ASN A 36 20.18 23.71 35.91
N ALA A 37 19.97 25.00 36.17
CA ALA A 37 20.77 25.73 37.14
C ALA A 37 19.78 26.37 38.14
N GLU A 38 19.41 25.60 39.16
CA GLU A 38 19.14 26.20 40.46
C GLU A 38 20.43 26.94 40.85
N ASP A 39 20.30 28.20 41.30
CA ASP A 39 21.38 29.13 41.71
C ASP A 39 22.06 30.00 40.63
N ALA A 40 21.34 30.98 40.06
CA ALA A 40 21.83 32.36 39.88
C ALA A 40 20.72 33.26 39.27
N PRO A 41 20.31 34.37 39.92
CA PRO A 41 19.39 35.32 39.28
C PRO A 41 20.11 36.01 38.11
N ALA A 42 19.53 35.96 36.90
CA ALA A 42 19.99 36.75 35.76
C ALA A 42 19.91 38.25 36.11
N VAL A 43 21.05 38.84 36.49
CA VAL A 43 21.14 40.26 36.81
C VAL A 43 21.02 41.05 35.51
N SER A 44 19.88 41.71 35.31
CA SER A 44 19.73 42.75 34.30
C SER A 44 20.79 43.83 34.54
N ALA A 45 21.70 44.03 33.59
CA ALA A 45 22.72 45.09 33.67
C ALA A 45 22.13 46.52 33.59
N ALA A 46 20.83 46.65 33.31
CA ALA A 46 20.11 47.91 33.30
C ALA A 46 19.53 48.23 34.68
N SER A 47 19.98 49.32 35.32
CA SER A 47 19.37 49.85 36.54
C SER A 47 17.91 50.21 36.30
N GLY A 48 16.98 49.43 36.86
CA GLY A 48 15.53 49.66 36.72
C GLY A 48 14.88 49.09 35.45
N GLY A 49 15.57 48.22 34.70
CA GLY A 49 14.99 47.53 33.53
C GLY A 49 14.75 48.42 32.31
N LYS A 50 15.28 49.65 32.30
CA LYS A 50 15.28 50.56 31.15
C LYS A 50 16.72 50.88 30.76
N LEU A 51 17.06 50.65 29.49
CA LEU A 51 18.36 51.01 28.93
C LEU A 51 18.25 52.43 28.35
N GLU A 52 19.19 53.32 28.64
CA GLU A 52 19.25 54.62 27.96
C GLU A 52 19.56 54.45 26.47
N THR A 53 19.02 55.33 25.62
CA THR A 53 19.12 55.22 24.16
C THR A 53 20.55 55.20 23.65
N SER A 54 21.45 56.03 24.21
CA SER A 54 22.88 56.03 23.87
C SER A 54 23.55 54.69 24.21
N ALA A 55 23.27 54.15 25.39
CA ALA A 55 23.79 52.84 25.80
C ALA A 55 23.26 51.69 24.92
N ALA A 56 22.03 51.82 24.39
CA ALA A 56 21.47 50.86 23.44
C ALA A 56 22.20 50.90 22.10
N ILE A 57 22.44 52.11 21.59
CA ILE A 57 23.17 52.32 20.34
C ILE A 57 24.59 51.76 20.45
N ASP A 58 25.32 52.10 21.51
CA ASP A 58 26.69 51.61 21.75
C ASP A 58 26.77 50.08 21.87
N LEU A 59 25.74 49.44 22.42
CA LEU A 59 25.67 47.97 22.50
C LEU A 59 25.49 47.34 21.12
N ILE A 60 24.61 47.92 20.28
CA ILE A 60 24.35 47.42 18.92
C ILE A 60 25.58 47.59 18.03
N HIS A 61 26.27 48.73 18.12
CA HIS A 61 27.50 48.98 17.37
C HIS A 61 28.64 48.03 17.77
N ARG A 62 28.79 47.72 19.06
CA ARG A 62 29.78 46.71 19.52
C ARG A 62 29.50 45.30 18.99
N ALA A 63 28.25 44.98 18.67
CA ALA A 63 27.87 43.74 18.02
C ALA A 63 28.02 43.78 16.48
N GLY A 64 28.54 44.87 15.91
CA GLY A 64 28.67 45.07 14.46
C GLY A 64 27.35 45.43 13.76
N GLY A 65 26.31 45.77 14.53
CA GLY A 65 25.01 46.17 14.00
C GLY A 65 24.92 47.66 13.66
N LYS A 66 23.84 48.03 12.97
CA LYS A 66 23.49 49.41 12.61
C LYS A 66 22.15 49.80 13.22
N VAL A 67 22.00 51.07 13.62
CA VAL A 67 20.80 51.55 14.31
C VAL A 67 19.98 52.46 13.41
N PHE A 68 18.71 52.08 13.22
CA PHE A 68 17.74 52.84 12.45
C PHE A 68 16.58 53.29 13.33
N TRP A 69 16.09 54.51 13.12
CA TRP A 69 14.82 54.95 13.72
C TRP A 69 13.66 54.52 12.83
N ALA A 70 12.87 53.56 13.33
CA ALA A 70 11.68 53.06 12.66
C ALA A 70 10.54 54.09 12.65
N HIS A 71 9.85 54.19 11.51
CA HIS A 71 8.67 55.01 11.23
C HIS A 71 8.62 56.36 11.99
N PRO A 72 9.54 57.31 11.74
CA PRO A 72 9.66 58.55 12.54
C PRO A 72 8.34 59.34 12.64
N LEU A 73 7.63 59.47 11.51
CA LEU A 73 6.36 60.19 11.41
C LEU A 73 5.16 59.49 12.09
N ALA A 74 5.27 58.20 12.42
CA ALA A 74 4.23 57.50 13.19
C ALA A 74 4.27 57.88 14.67
N SER A 75 5.46 58.23 15.18
CA SER A 75 5.66 58.63 16.57
C SER A 75 5.60 60.14 16.80
N VAL A 76 5.94 60.94 15.78
CA VAL A 76 6.03 62.40 15.86
C VAL A 76 5.45 63.01 14.59
N SER A 77 4.35 63.76 14.71
CA SER A 77 3.63 64.31 13.55
C SER A 77 4.18 65.65 13.04
N ASP A 78 4.97 66.37 13.85
CA ASP A 78 5.56 67.66 13.47
C ASP A 78 6.95 67.47 12.82
N PRO A 79 7.14 67.85 11.54
CA PRO A 79 8.42 67.73 10.85
C PRO A 79 9.59 68.46 11.54
N GLN A 80 9.35 69.59 12.21
CA GLN A 80 10.42 70.31 12.91
C GLN A 80 10.90 69.54 14.15
N GLU A 81 9.99 68.87 14.85
CA GLU A 81 10.31 68.03 16.00
C GLU A 81 11.06 66.77 15.56
N VAL A 82 10.70 66.18 14.41
CA VAL A 82 11.46 65.07 13.80
C VAL A 82 12.90 65.48 13.53
N GLU A 83 13.12 66.63 12.89
CA GLU A 83 14.48 67.11 12.59
C GLU A 83 15.32 67.34 13.87
N GLN A 84 14.73 67.91 14.92
CA GLN A 84 15.42 68.10 16.21
C GLN A 84 15.80 66.76 16.86
N LEU A 85 14.92 65.75 16.78
CA LEU A 85 15.20 64.42 17.30
C LEU A 85 16.26 63.69 16.47
N VAL A 86 16.24 63.82 15.14
CA VAL A 86 17.28 63.28 14.25
C VAL A 86 18.65 63.84 14.62
N VAL A 87 18.76 65.16 14.83
CA VAL A 87 20.02 65.79 15.26
C VAL A 87 20.51 65.22 16.59
N ARG A 88 19.61 65.06 17.57
CA ARG A 88 19.93 64.51 18.89
C ARG A 88 20.35 63.05 18.83
N LEU A 89 19.60 62.22 18.10
CA LEU A 89 19.89 60.79 17.96
C LEU A 89 21.15 60.54 17.13
N LYS A 90 21.40 61.34 16.09
CA LYS A 90 22.65 61.29 15.34
C LYS A 90 23.86 61.60 16.22
N ALA A 91 23.76 62.58 17.10
CA ALA A 91 24.82 62.85 18.09
C ALA A 91 25.04 61.68 19.06
N ALA A 92 24.02 60.84 19.28
CA ALA A 92 24.10 59.62 20.07
C ALA A 92 24.48 58.35 19.27
N GLY A 93 24.79 58.48 17.97
CA GLY A 93 25.24 57.36 17.12
C GLY A 93 24.19 56.73 16.20
N LEU A 94 23.07 57.41 15.91
CA LEU A 94 22.10 56.92 14.92
C LEU A 94 22.75 56.77 13.53
N ASP A 95 22.59 55.60 12.89
CA ASP A 95 23.14 55.32 11.55
C ASP A 95 22.15 55.65 10.43
N GLY A 96 20.85 55.51 10.66
CA GLY A 96 19.85 55.66 9.61
C GLY A 96 18.41 55.92 10.05
N LEU A 97 17.55 56.16 9.06
CA LEU A 97 16.12 56.38 9.20
C LEU A 97 15.34 55.40 8.31
N GLU A 98 14.23 54.90 8.83
CA GLU A 98 13.20 54.26 8.01
C GLU A 98 12.35 55.33 7.33
N ALA A 99 12.88 55.87 6.23
CA ALA A 99 12.21 56.95 5.50
C ALA A 99 11.13 56.41 4.55
N ILE A 100 11.20 55.13 4.17
CA ILE A 100 10.30 54.51 3.20
C ILE A 100 9.42 53.50 3.94
N TYR A 101 8.16 53.85 4.10
CA TYR A 101 7.21 53.08 4.89
C TYR A 101 5.85 53.12 4.21
N SER A 102 5.21 51.96 4.02
CA SER A 102 3.98 51.86 3.19
C SER A 102 2.85 52.81 3.63
N PRO A 103 2.64 53.08 4.92
CA PRO A 103 1.67 54.09 5.39
C PRO A 103 2.01 55.57 5.12
N PHE A 104 3.24 55.92 4.72
CA PHE A 104 3.62 57.32 4.45
C PHE A 104 3.34 57.70 2.99
N SER A 105 2.93 58.95 2.76
CA SER A 105 2.75 59.48 1.40
C SER A 105 4.10 59.66 0.69
N GLU A 106 4.11 59.69 -0.64
CA GLU A 106 5.34 59.94 -1.44
C GLU A 106 6.05 61.23 -1.01
N SER A 107 5.29 62.28 -0.68
CA SER A 107 5.85 63.54 -0.17
C SER A 107 6.53 63.38 1.19
N GLN A 108 5.93 62.61 2.11
CA GLN A 108 6.50 62.33 3.43
C GLN A 108 7.76 61.48 3.34
N CYS A 109 7.76 60.47 2.46
CA CYS A 109 8.95 59.67 2.17
C CYS A 109 10.07 60.53 1.57
N ALA A 110 9.74 61.43 0.64
CA ALA A 110 10.71 62.36 0.05
C ALA A 110 11.31 63.32 1.09
N ASP A 111 10.48 63.89 1.96
CA ASP A 111 10.92 64.79 3.05
C ASP A 111 11.86 64.07 4.03
N LEU A 112 11.53 62.84 4.43
CA LEU A 112 12.39 62.03 5.30
C LEU A 112 13.69 61.58 4.61
N CYS A 113 13.63 61.26 3.31
CA CYS A 113 14.84 60.95 2.53
C CYS A 113 15.75 62.18 2.42
N GLN A 114 15.18 63.37 2.16
CA GLN A 114 15.94 64.63 2.13
C GLN A 114 16.53 64.96 3.51
N LEU A 115 15.79 64.69 4.60
CA LEU A 115 16.28 64.84 5.96
C LEU A 115 17.44 63.88 6.26
N ALA A 116 17.33 62.62 5.84
CA ALA A 116 18.39 61.63 5.97
C ALA A 116 19.65 62.08 5.19
N GLU A 117 19.50 62.55 3.95
CA GLU A 117 20.60 63.08 3.15
C GLU A 117 21.25 64.31 3.79
N LYS A 118 20.45 65.29 4.22
CA LYS A 118 20.93 66.50 4.92
C LYS A 118 21.80 66.15 6.12
N HIS A 119 21.46 65.09 6.83
CA HIS A 119 22.19 64.61 8.00
C HIS A 119 23.10 63.41 7.70
N ASN A 120 23.39 63.06 6.44
CA ASN A 120 24.24 61.92 6.06
C ASN A 120 23.90 60.61 6.80
N LEU A 121 22.61 60.31 6.92
CA LEU A 121 22.06 59.09 7.50
C LEU A 121 21.69 58.10 6.39
N LEU A 122 21.78 56.80 6.69
CA LEU A 122 21.30 55.75 5.80
C LEU A 122 19.78 55.73 5.75
N VAL A 123 19.22 55.28 4.64
CA VAL A 123 17.77 55.08 4.50
C VAL A 123 17.49 53.58 4.46
N CYS A 124 16.45 53.14 5.16
CA CYS A 124 15.90 51.79 5.01
C CYS A 124 14.39 51.83 4.70
N ALA A 125 13.87 50.67 4.29
CA ALA A 125 12.47 50.46 3.98
C ALA A 125 11.82 49.46 4.96
N GLY A 126 10.62 49.79 5.44
CA GLY A 126 9.86 48.98 6.39
C GLY A 126 8.55 48.44 5.82
N THR A 127 8.36 47.13 5.86
CA THR A 127 7.14 46.47 5.33
C THR A 127 6.07 46.19 6.37
N ASP A 128 6.35 46.39 7.68
CA ASP A 128 5.49 46.03 8.83
C ASP A 128 4.30 45.13 8.49
N PHE A 129 4.57 43.83 8.31
CA PHE A 129 3.56 42.79 8.13
C PHE A 129 2.79 42.48 9.42
N HIS A 130 2.36 43.51 10.16
CA HIS A 130 1.66 43.39 11.44
C HIS A 130 0.14 43.55 11.34
N VAL A 131 -0.45 43.58 10.14
CA VAL A 131 -1.91 43.66 9.99
C VAL A 131 -2.49 42.31 9.56
N GLY A 132 -2.97 41.55 10.56
CA GLY A 132 -3.99 40.54 10.34
C GLY A 132 -5.31 41.23 10.06
N ASN A 133 -5.56 41.62 8.82
CA ASN A 133 -6.91 41.78 8.28
C ASN A 133 -6.86 41.87 6.75
N GLY A 134 -7.64 40.97 6.12
CA GLY A 134 -7.73 40.85 4.68
C GLY A 134 -8.24 42.12 4.04
N ASN A 135 -7.40 42.69 3.17
CA ASN A 135 -7.75 43.34 1.90
C ASN A 135 -6.47 43.95 1.31
N ALA A 136 -5.61 43.10 0.75
CA ALA A 136 -4.68 43.56 -0.28
C ALA A 136 -5.38 43.38 -1.64
N PRO A 137 -5.54 44.43 -2.46
CA PRO A 137 -6.09 44.28 -3.80
C PRO A 137 -5.16 43.40 -4.63
N SER A 138 -5.77 42.46 -5.35
CA SER A 138 -5.13 41.56 -6.30
C SER A 138 -4.31 42.33 -7.33
N GLY A 139 -2.98 42.15 -7.34
CA GLY A 139 -2.16 42.41 -8.52
C GLY A 139 -0.79 43.10 -8.36
N HIS A 140 -0.35 43.53 -7.16
CA HIS A 140 0.96 44.17 -7.02
C HIS A 140 1.94 43.42 -6.10
N ALA A 141 3.22 43.50 -6.50
CA ALA A 141 4.35 42.70 -6.05
C ALA A 141 4.58 42.75 -4.53
N TYR A 142 5.01 41.62 -3.96
CA TYR A 142 5.56 41.58 -2.60
C TYR A 142 6.86 42.39 -2.56
N GLY A 143 6.83 43.63 -2.07
CA GLY A 143 8.02 44.47 -1.96
C GLY A 143 7.73 45.93 -1.63
N ILE A 144 8.78 46.67 -1.28
CA ILE A 144 8.77 48.14 -1.19
C ILE A 144 9.77 48.67 -2.19
N GLU A 145 9.37 49.66 -2.96
CA GLU A 145 10.27 50.37 -3.87
C GLU A 145 11.16 51.33 -3.09
N MET A 146 12.47 51.20 -3.29
CA MET A 146 13.49 52.05 -2.66
C MET A 146 14.37 52.67 -3.75
N PRO A 147 14.73 53.96 -3.65
CA PRO A 147 15.66 54.57 -4.57
C PRO A 147 16.97 53.78 -4.62
N ARG A 148 17.40 53.40 -5.83
CA ARG A 148 18.59 52.56 -6.04
C ARG A 148 19.85 53.11 -5.37
N ALA A 149 20.05 54.43 -5.41
CA ALA A 149 21.19 55.09 -4.75
C ALA A 149 21.19 54.90 -3.22
N ALA A 150 20.00 54.94 -2.60
CA ALA A 150 19.85 54.71 -1.16
C ALA A 150 20.09 53.24 -0.80
N TRP A 151 19.62 52.29 -1.63
CA TRP A 151 19.89 50.86 -1.47
C TRP A 151 21.39 50.55 -1.56
N ILE A 152 22.08 51.08 -2.57
CA ILE A 152 23.53 50.89 -2.75
C ILE A 152 24.29 51.39 -1.51
N ARG A 153 23.97 52.60 -1.02
CA ARG A 153 24.61 53.15 0.20
C ARG A 153 24.34 52.29 1.44
N PHE A 154 23.12 51.78 1.58
CA PHE A 154 22.75 50.89 2.69
C PHE A 154 23.53 49.57 2.61
N ARG A 155 23.56 48.93 1.44
CA ARG A 155 24.29 47.69 1.17
C ARG A 155 25.80 47.85 1.41
N GLU A 156 26.42 48.91 0.88
CA GLU A 156 27.84 49.19 1.08
C GLU A 156 28.18 49.38 2.56
N ALA A 157 27.31 50.06 3.31
CA ALA A 157 27.48 50.22 4.76
C ALA A 157 27.35 48.89 5.53
N LEU A 158 26.54 47.94 5.05
CA LEU A 158 26.49 46.58 5.58
C LEU A 158 27.75 45.79 5.25
N PHE A 159 28.22 45.86 4.00
CA PHE A 159 29.44 45.17 3.56
C PHE A 159 30.71 45.72 4.22
N ALA A 160 30.73 46.99 4.64
CA ALA A 160 31.84 47.56 5.39
C ALA A 160 31.90 47.10 6.87
N SER A 161 30.88 46.38 7.36
CA SER A 161 30.86 45.90 8.75
C SER A 161 31.80 44.67 8.92
N PRO A 162 32.59 44.60 10.02
CA PRO A 162 33.51 43.49 10.27
C PRO A 162 32.82 42.12 10.32
N THR A 163 31.55 42.06 10.75
CA THR A 163 30.74 40.82 10.78
C THR A 163 30.40 40.26 9.39
N PHE A 164 30.46 41.07 8.33
CA PHE A 164 30.19 40.65 6.95
C PHE A 164 31.46 40.40 6.13
N THR A 165 32.62 40.89 6.59
CA THR A 165 33.92 40.80 5.88
C THR A 165 34.83 39.70 6.40
N GLU A 166 34.61 39.19 7.61
CA GLU A 166 35.32 38.00 8.09
C GLU A 166 34.97 36.79 7.20
N LYS A 167 35.86 36.46 6.25
CA LYS A 167 36.00 35.08 5.77
C LYS A 167 36.13 34.23 7.04
N PRO A 168 35.39 33.12 7.18
CA PRO A 168 35.50 32.26 8.36
C PRO A 168 36.98 31.98 8.57
N SER A 169 37.50 32.42 9.73
CA SER A 169 38.94 32.46 9.95
C SER A 169 39.54 31.08 9.69
N SER A 170 40.73 31.08 9.09
CA SER A 170 41.59 29.92 8.84
C SER A 170 42.00 29.15 10.11
N ALA A 171 41.40 29.43 11.27
CA ALA A 171 41.52 28.67 12.52
C ALA A 171 40.81 27.30 12.48
N GLU A 172 40.01 27.00 11.44
CA GLU A 172 39.49 25.65 11.17
C GLU A 172 40.34 24.84 10.18
N LYS A 173 41.57 25.26 9.86
CA LYS A 173 42.60 24.32 9.38
C LYS A 173 43.15 23.53 10.58
N SER A 174 42.29 22.69 11.13
CA SER A 174 42.71 21.63 12.06
C SER A 174 43.59 20.62 11.32
N ALA A 175 44.63 20.17 12.02
CA ALA A 175 45.64 19.22 11.57
C ALA A 175 45.06 18.02 10.79
N PRO A 176 45.83 17.43 9.85
CA PRO A 176 45.42 16.22 9.14
C PRO A 176 45.22 15.08 10.15
N GLY A 177 43.97 14.86 10.55
CA GLY A 177 43.60 13.88 11.58
C GLY A 177 42.46 14.31 12.52
N ALA A 178 42.06 15.58 12.56
CA ALA A 178 40.93 16.00 13.41
C ALA A 178 39.62 16.01 12.61
N ARG A 179 38.72 15.08 12.92
CA ARG A 179 37.33 15.08 12.45
C ARG A 179 36.68 16.43 12.79
N VAL A 180 36.18 17.12 11.77
CA VAL A 180 35.23 18.24 11.89
C VAL A 180 34.15 17.86 12.92
N PRO A 181 33.87 18.69 13.95
CA PRO A 181 32.74 18.43 14.82
C PRO A 181 31.50 18.59 13.97
N ARG A 182 30.91 17.44 13.60
CA ARG A 182 29.56 17.37 13.07
C ARG A 182 28.71 18.27 13.95
N HIS A 183 28.10 19.32 13.38
CA HIS A 183 26.88 19.88 13.97
C HIS A 183 26.03 18.69 14.39
N PRO A 184 25.50 18.64 15.63
CA PRO A 184 24.73 17.51 16.08
C PRO A 184 23.60 17.38 15.08
N ALA A 185 23.72 16.36 14.21
CA ALA A 185 22.62 15.86 13.42
C ALA A 185 21.43 15.90 14.37
N GLY A 186 20.39 16.67 14.04
CA GLY A 186 19.13 16.62 14.76
C GLY A 186 18.88 15.15 14.99
N LYS A 187 18.98 14.73 16.27
CA LYS A 187 19.39 13.37 16.66
C LYS A 187 18.81 12.41 15.66
N SER A 188 19.65 11.69 14.91
CA SER A 188 19.13 10.62 14.07
C SER A 188 18.19 9.86 14.97
N HIS A 189 16.89 9.87 14.64
CA HIS A 189 15.95 8.98 15.28
C HIS A 189 16.36 7.61 14.74
N HIS A 190 17.48 7.08 15.26
CA HIS A 190 17.82 5.69 15.12
C HIS A 190 16.58 4.98 15.60
N PHE A 191 15.87 4.37 14.65
CA PHE A 191 14.70 3.58 14.90
C PHE A 191 15.07 2.58 16.00
N ARG A 192 14.68 2.90 17.24
CA ARG A 192 14.89 2.02 18.37
C ARG A 192 13.86 0.92 18.18
N ARG A 193 14.20 -0.08 17.37
CA ARG A 193 13.37 -1.23 17.00
C ARG A 193 12.67 -1.81 18.23
N ARG A 194 13.37 -1.86 19.37
CA ARG A 194 12.80 -2.24 20.67
C ARG A 194 11.68 -1.32 21.17
N SER A 195 11.83 0.00 21.13
CA SER A 195 10.81 0.94 21.61
C SER A 195 9.57 0.98 20.72
N TYR A 196 9.73 0.78 19.42
CA TYR A 196 8.60 0.72 18.48
C TYR A 196 7.82 -0.58 18.64
N ILE A 197 8.53 -1.72 18.70
CA ILE A 197 7.92 -3.04 18.97
C ILE A 197 7.23 -3.04 20.33
N LEU A 198 7.83 -2.51 21.40
CA LEU A 198 7.19 -2.48 22.71
C LEU A 198 5.90 -1.63 22.72
N ARG A 199 5.85 -0.49 22.01
CA ARG A 199 4.67 0.38 22.00
C ARG A 199 3.46 -0.24 21.30
N ILE A 200 3.69 -1.05 20.27
CA ILE A 200 2.61 -1.68 19.49
C ILE A 200 2.15 -2.99 20.13
N PHE A 201 3.06 -3.79 20.68
CA PHE A 201 2.76 -5.16 21.09
C PHE A 201 2.42 -5.29 22.57
N LEU A 202 2.97 -4.44 23.44
CA LEU A 202 2.72 -4.53 24.88
C LEU A 202 1.22 -4.34 25.22
N PRO A 203 0.49 -3.35 24.66
CA PRO A 203 -0.94 -3.21 24.94
C PRO A 203 -1.75 -4.42 24.46
N THR A 204 -1.40 -4.98 23.30
CA THR A 204 -2.13 -6.11 22.71
C THR A 204 -1.86 -7.42 23.45
N LEU A 205 -0.62 -7.65 23.89
CA LEU A 205 -0.28 -8.80 24.75
C LEU A 205 -0.96 -8.71 26.11
N ILE A 206 -1.03 -7.50 26.68
CA ILE A 206 -1.79 -7.26 27.90
C ILE A 206 -3.28 -7.54 27.66
N ALA A 207 -3.85 -7.09 26.53
CA ALA A 207 -5.25 -7.37 26.20
C ALA A 207 -5.54 -8.87 26.04
N ILE A 208 -4.65 -9.63 25.38
CA ILE A 208 -4.76 -11.10 25.28
C ILE A 208 -4.66 -11.74 26.67
N GLY A 209 -3.72 -11.30 27.50
CA GLY A 209 -3.58 -11.77 28.87
C GLY A 209 -4.82 -11.50 29.72
N LEU A 210 -5.39 -10.30 29.62
CA LEU A 210 -6.63 -9.93 30.31
C LEU A 210 -7.84 -10.72 29.80
N PHE A 211 -7.91 -10.97 28.49
CA PHE A 211 -8.96 -11.80 27.89
C PHE A 211 -8.90 -13.24 28.41
N LEU A 212 -7.70 -13.84 28.43
CA LEU A 212 -7.50 -15.16 29.00
C LEU A 212 -7.83 -15.16 30.51
N ALA A 213 -7.36 -14.16 31.26
CA ALA A 213 -7.70 -14.05 32.68
C ALA A 213 -9.21 -13.91 32.93
N ALA A 214 -9.94 -13.19 32.09
CA ALA A 214 -11.40 -13.09 32.18
C ALA A 214 -12.11 -14.41 31.88
N ILE A 215 -11.64 -15.17 30.89
CA ILE A 215 -12.18 -16.51 30.58
C ILE A 215 -12.00 -17.43 31.79
N TRP A 216 -10.77 -17.56 32.29
CA TRP A 216 -10.43 -18.51 33.35
C TRP A 216 -10.93 -18.07 34.73
N GLY A 217 -10.88 -16.76 35.02
CA GLY A 217 -11.21 -16.22 36.34
C GLY A 217 -12.69 -15.89 36.53
N VAL A 218 -13.45 -15.71 35.44
CA VAL A 218 -14.86 -15.24 35.53
C VAL A 218 -15.80 -16.13 34.74
N ILE A 219 -15.54 -16.34 33.44
CA ILE A 219 -16.51 -17.01 32.56
C ILE A 219 -16.64 -18.50 32.88
N LEU A 220 -15.52 -19.22 33.01
CA LEU A 220 -15.53 -20.66 33.25
C LEU A 220 -16.19 -21.02 34.59
N PRO A 221 -15.80 -20.40 35.73
CA PRO A 221 -16.41 -20.71 37.02
C PRO A 221 -17.90 -20.32 37.07
N SER A 222 -18.27 -19.19 36.46
CA SER A 222 -19.67 -18.76 36.39
C SER A 222 -20.52 -19.74 35.57
N PHE A 223 -19.97 -20.28 34.49
CA PHE A 223 -20.65 -21.24 33.63
C PHE A 223 -20.89 -22.57 34.33
N GLU A 224 -19.88 -23.11 35.02
CA GLU A 224 -19.98 -24.34 35.82
C GLU A 224 -21.10 -24.23 36.87
N GLN A 225 -21.10 -23.14 37.66
CA GLN A 225 -22.12 -22.89 38.68
C GLN A 225 -23.52 -22.79 38.07
N THR A 226 -23.66 -22.04 36.97
CA THR A 226 -24.95 -21.85 36.30
C THR A 226 -25.50 -23.17 35.74
N LEU A 227 -24.65 -24.04 35.19
CA LEU A 227 -25.08 -25.35 34.68
C LEU A 227 -25.56 -26.28 35.79
N LEU A 228 -24.82 -26.37 36.89
CA LEU A 228 -25.21 -27.17 38.04
C LEU A 228 -26.53 -26.68 38.65
N GLU A 229 -26.69 -25.36 38.82
CA GLU A 229 -27.94 -24.77 39.31
C GLU A 229 -29.12 -25.07 38.40
N ARG A 230 -28.96 -24.95 37.07
CA ARG A 230 -30.01 -25.32 36.11
C ARG A 230 -30.40 -26.79 36.18
N LYS A 231 -29.43 -27.69 36.34
CA LYS A 231 -29.71 -29.13 36.45
C LYS A 231 -30.39 -29.47 37.77
N ARG A 232 -30.02 -28.80 38.88
CA ARG A 232 -30.72 -28.87 40.17
C ARG A 232 -32.17 -28.39 40.06
N GLU A 233 -32.40 -27.24 39.43
CA GLU A 233 -33.75 -26.72 39.20
C GLU A 233 -34.60 -27.68 38.36
N LEU A 234 -34.02 -28.30 37.33
CA LEU A 234 -34.71 -29.30 36.52
C LEU A 234 -35.20 -30.50 37.35
N ILE A 235 -34.33 -31.12 38.17
CA ILE A 235 -34.75 -32.27 39.00
C ILE A 235 -35.77 -31.86 40.05
N ARG A 236 -35.74 -30.62 40.55
CA ARG A 236 -36.78 -30.09 41.43
C ARG A 236 -38.13 -29.99 40.72
N GLU A 237 -38.19 -29.38 39.54
CA GLU A 237 -39.45 -29.24 38.80
C GLU A 237 -40.00 -30.59 38.31
N LEU A 238 -39.11 -31.53 37.97
CA LEU A 238 -39.50 -32.90 37.65
C LEU A 238 -40.12 -33.62 38.86
N THR A 239 -39.51 -33.50 40.03
CA THR A 239 -40.08 -34.04 41.28
C THR A 239 -41.40 -33.36 41.62
N ASN A 240 -41.55 -32.04 41.41
CA ASN A 240 -42.82 -31.33 41.59
C ASN A 240 -43.92 -31.85 40.65
N SER A 241 -43.55 -32.19 39.41
CA SER A 241 -44.47 -32.79 38.44
C SER A 241 -44.94 -34.17 38.90
N ALA A 242 -44.02 -35.01 39.37
CA ALA A 242 -44.35 -36.33 39.91
C ALA A 242 -45.17 -36.24 41.21
N TRP A 243 -44.86 -35.28 42.08
CA TRP A 243 -45.64 -34.96 43.28
C TRP A 243 -47.07 -34.54 42.94
N SER A 244 -47.25 -33.75 41.87
CA SER A 244 -48.57 -33.32 41.40
C SER A 244 -49.42 -34.48 40.89
N ILE A 245 -48.80 -35.54 40.35
CA ILE A 245 -49.50 -36.78 40.00
C ILE A 245 -50.03 -37.45 41.27
N LEU A 246 -49.21 -37.56 42.34
CA LEU A 246 -49.67 -38.09 43.64
C LEU A 246 -50.85 -37.28 44.19
N ALA A 247 -50.75 -35.95 44.15
CA ALA A 247 -51.80 -35.04 44.60
C ALA A 247 -53.10 -35.17 43.80
N SER A 248 -53.04 -35.54 42.52
CA SER A 248 -54.23 -35.80 41.71
C SER A 248 -54.97 -37.04 42.19
N TYR A 249 -54.25 -38.15 42.42
CA TYR A 249 -54.86 -39.40 42.91
C TYR A 249 -55.36 -39.30 44.35
N GLU A 250 -54.69 -38.51 45.18
CA GLU A 250 -55.16 -38.21 46.54
C GLU A 250 -56.47 -37.39 46.53
N ARG A 251 -56.62 -36.47 45.57
CA ARG A 251 -57.90 -35.76 45.38
C ARG A 251 -59.02 -36.71 44.96
N ASP A 252 -58.73 -37.69 44.11
CA ASP A 252 -59.70 -38.71 43.72
C ASP A 252 -60.07 -39.64 44.89
N GLU A 253 -59.12 -39.93 45.79
CA GLU A 253 -59.38 -40.59 47.09
C GLU A 253 -60.32 -39.75 47.96
N GLN A 254 -60.02 -38.45 48.17
CA GLN A 254 -60.83 -37.55 48.99
C GLN A 254 -62.26 -37.37 48.45
N ASN A 255 -62.41 -37.37 47.13
CA ASN A 255 -63.71 -37.27 46.45
C ASN A 255 -64.49 -38.60 46.46
N GLY A 256 -63.91 -39.69 46.99
CA GLY A 256 -64.53 -41.01 47.03
C GLY A 256 -64.62 -41.72 45.68
N LEU A 257 -63.88 -41.24 44.67
CA LEU A 257 -63.81 -41.88 43.34
C LEU A 257 -62.92 -43.13 43.36
N LEU A 258 -61.90 -43.13 44.22
CA LEU A 258 -61.00 -44.25 44.44
C LEU A 258 -60.88 -44.54 45.94
N THR A 259 -60.64 -45.81 46.30
CA THR A 259 -60.18 -46.14 47.65
C THR A 259 -58.72 -45.75 47.79
N ARG A 260 -58.26 -45.46 49.02
CA ARG A 260 -56.85 -45.12 49.29
C ARG A 260 -55.88 -46.14 48.69
N GLU A 261 -56.17 -47.43 48.85
CA GLU A 261 -55.35 -48.53 48.32
C GLU A 261 -55.28 -48.51 46.79
N LEU A 262 -56.41 -48.26 46.12
CA LEU A 262 -56.48 -48.20 44.66
C LEU A 262 -55.81 -46.92 44.12
N ALA A 263 -56.00 -45.77 44.77
CA ALA A 263 -55.35 -44.51 44.43
C ALA A 263 -53.83 -44.61 44.58
N GLN A 264 -53.35 -45.19 45.68
CA GLN A 264 -51.92 -45.43 45.90
C GLN A 264 -51.34 -46.41 44.87
N ALA A 265 -52.03 -47.51 44.55
CA ALA A 265 -51.56 -48.47 43.55
C ALA A 265 -51.45 -47.84 42.15
N GLN A 266 -52.44 -47.06 41.72
CA GLN A 266 -52.42 -46.38 40.42
C GLN A 266 -51.37 -45.26 40.36
N ALA A 267 -51.19 -44.52 41.45
CA ALA A 267 -50.15 -43.50 41.55
C ALA A 267 -48.74 -44.13 41.44
N ILE A 268 -48.51 -45.25 42.12
CA ILE A 268 -47.26 -46.02 42.04
C ILE A 268 -47.01 -46.48 40.61
N GLU A 269 -47.99 -47.11 39.96
CA GLU A 269 -47.88 -47.56 38.57
C GLU A 269 -47.51 -46.40 37.65
N ARG A 270 -48.22 -45.27 37.76
CA ARG A 270 -48.00 -44.10 36.93
C ARG A 270 -46.62 -43.49 37.10
N VAL A 271 -46.18 -43.29 38.36
CA VAL A 271 -44.85 -42.71 38.65
C VAL A 271 -43.73 -43.68 38.27
N SER A 272 -43.92 -44.99 38.47
CA SER A 272 -42.92 -46.01 38.12
C SER A 272 -42.63 -46.09 36.62
N ALA A 273 -43.58 -45.69 35.78
CA ALA A 273 -43.44 -45.64 34.32
C ALA A 273 -42.77 -44.36 33.80
N LEU A 274 -42.62 -43.32 34.64
CA LEU A 274 -41.99 -42.07 34.23
C LEU A 274 -40.50 -42.26 34.00
N ARG A 275 -40.04 -41.90 32.80
CA ARG A 275 -38.63 -41.83 32.43
C ARG A 275 -38.30 -40.49 31.81
N TYR A 276 -37.08 -40.02 32.03
CA TYR A 276 -36.58 -38.78 31.43
C TYR A 276 -35.08 -38.90 31.14
N GLY A 277 -34.49 -37.80 30.67
CA GLY A 277 -33.09 -37.74 30.27
C GLY A 277 -32.87 -38.21 28.82
N PRO A 278 -31.68 -37.98 28.26
CA PRO A 278 -31.38 -38.23 26.86
C PRO A 278 -31.48 -39.71 26.45
N GLU A 279 -31.24 -40.63 27.38
CA GLU A 279 -31.34 -42.08 27.17
C GLU A 279 -32.70 -42.66 27.59
N GLY A 280 -33.59 -41.85 28.20
CA GLY A 280 -34.86 -42.32 28.75
C GLY A 280 -34.70 -43.31 29.90
N LEU A 281 -33.60 -43.24 30.64
CA LEU A 281 -33.26 -44.17 31.73
C LEU A 281 -33.37 -43.55 33.13
N ASP A 282 -33.46 -42.22 33.25
CA ASP A 282 -33.61 -41.56 34.56
C ASP A 282 -35.01 -41.77 35.11
N TYR A 283 -35.13 -41.84 36.44
CA TYR A 283 -36.29 -42.43 37.09
C TYR A 283 -36.61 -41.79 38.43
N PHE A 284 -37.88 -41.92 38.83
CA PHE A 284 -38.38 -41.54 40.15
C PHE A 284 -38.46 -42.76 41.07
N TRP A 285 -38.32 -42.51 42.37
CA TRP A 285 -38.52 -43.52 43.41
C TRP A 285 -39.36 -42.94 44.55
N ILE A 286 -40.05 -43.81 45.28
CA ILE A 286 -40.92 -43.46 46.40
C ILE A 286 -40.57 -44.35 47.59
N GLN A 287 -40.36 -43.74 48.75
CA GLN A 287 -40.32 -44.41 50.05
C GLN A 287 -41.38 -43.80 50.99
N ASP A 288 -41.54 -44.35 52.18
CA ASP A 288 -42.27 -43.68 53.26
C ASP A 288 -41.33 -43.00 54.27
N LEU A 289 -41.92 -42.33 55.27
CA LEU A 289 -41.18 -41.69 56.37
C LEU A 289 -40.56 -42.72 57.36
N THR A 290 -41.06 -43.94 57.41
CA THR A 290 -40.54 -45.06 58.23
C THR A 290 -39.67 -45.96 57.34
N PRO A 291 -38.53 -45.44 56.89
CA PRO A 291 -37.90 -45.62 55.58
C PRO A 291 -38.12 -47.02 54.97
N ARG A 292 -39.31 -47.24 54.44
CA ARG A 292 -39.72 -48.43 53.72
C ARG A 292 -39.83 -48.06 52.25
N MET A 293 -39.24 -48.85 51.36
CA MET A 293 -39.34 -48.58 49.94
C MET A 293 -40.77 -48.88 49.47
N ILE A 294 -41.42 -47.91 48.84
CA ILE A 294 -42.76 -48.09 48.25
C ILE A 294 -42.61 -48.49 46.78
N MET A 295 -41.73 -47.81 46.04
CA MET A 295 -41.48 -48.08 44.63
C MET A 295 -40.10 -47.62 44.21
N HIS A 296 -39.31 -48.54 43.67
CA HIS A 296 -38.11 -48.27 42.89
C HIS A 296 -38.15 -49.07 41.58
N PRO A 297 -37.92 -48.44 40.41
CA PRO A 297 -38.11 -49.11 39.12
C PRO A 297 -37.02 -50.13 38.77
N TYR A 298 -35.74 -49.85 39.09
CA TYR A 298 -34.62 -50.77 38.81
C TYR A 298 -34.23 -51.69 39.98
N ARG A 299 -34.72 -51.40 41.19
CA ARG A 299 -34.42 -52.14 42.42
C ARG A 299 -35.71 -52.61 43.06
N SER A 300 -36.47 -53.38 42.28
CA SER A 300 -37.74 -53.96 42.71
C SER A 300 -37.57 -54.95 43.87
N ASP A 301 -36.35 -55.47 44.08
CA ASP A 301 -35.95 -56.24 45.26
C ASP A 301 -36.12 -55.47 46.57
N LEU A 302 -35.98 -54.14 46.55
CA LEU A 302 -36.14 -53.29 47.73
C LEU A 302 -37.61 -52.98 48.03
N ASN A 303 -38.51 -53.09 47.05
CA ASN A 303 -39.92 -52.69 47.22
C ASN A 303 -40.59 -53.48 48.35
N GLY A 304 -41.17 -52.76 49.30
CA GLY A 304 -41.83 -53.31 50.48
C GLY A 304 -40.90 -53.68 51.64
N GLN A 305 -39.57 -53.53 51.51
CA GLN A 305 -38.60 -53.77 52.59
C GLN A 305 -38.39 -52.52 53.46
N GLU A 306 -38.11 -52.74 54.75
CA GLU A 306 -37.66 -51.70 55.68
C GLU A 306 -36.15 -51.46 55.51
N LEU A 307 -35.74 -50.21 55.31
CA LEU A 307 -34.37 -49.83 54.91
C LEU A 307 -33.62 -49.08 56.03
N LEU A 308 -34.01 -49.29 57.29
CA LEU A 308 -33.40 -48.65 58.47
C LEU A 308 -31.90 -48.96 58.62
N SER A 309 -31.47 -50.16 58.22
CA SER A 309 -30.07 -50.61 58.27
C SER A 309 -29.36 -50.51 56.93
N PHE A 310 -30.02 -50.02 55.87
CA PHE A 310 -29.41 -49.90 54.55
C PHE A 310 -28.49 -48.69 54.52
N SER A 311 -27.27 -48.87 54.03
CA SER A 311 -26.30 -47.78 53.85
C SER A 311 -25.71 -47.79 52.45
N ASP A 312 -25.35 -46.62 51.94
CA ASP A 312 -24.60 -46.48 50.70
C ASP A 312 -23.17 -47.05 50.86
N PRO A 313 -22.40 -47.21 49.76
CA PRO A 313 -21.01 -47.65 49.82
C PRO A 313 -20.07 -46.80 50.68
N ARG A 314 -20.47 -45.58 51.06
CA ARG A 314 -19.72 -44.69 51.95
C ARG A 314 -20.13 -44.87 53.42
N GLY A 315 -21.08 -45.76 53.71
CA GLY A 315 -21.60 -46.01 55.06
C GLY A 315 -22.68 -45.03 55.51
N VAL A 316 -23.24 -44.22 54.61
CA VAL A 316 -24.31 -43.26 54.93
C VAL A 316 -25.66 -43.98 54.88
N PRO A 317 -26.51 -43.92 55.93
CA PRO A 317 -27.84 -44.51 55.93
C PRO A 317 -28.83 -43.66 55.10
N ILE A 318 -28.68 -43.70 53.78
CA ILE A 318 -29.29 -42.74 52.85
C ILE A 318 -30.82 -42.63 52.95
N PHE A 319 -31.53 -43.75 53.08
CA PHE A 319 -33.00 -43.75 53.15
C PHE A 319 -33.54 -43.17 54.46
N VAL A 320 -32.76 -43.31 55.54
CA VAL A 320 -33.02 -42.65 56.83
C VAL A 320 -32.79 -41.15 56.69
N GLU A 321 -31.71 -40.75 56.03
CA GLU A 321 -31.41 -39.34 55.78
C GLU A 321 -32.45 -38.67 54.87
N PHE A 322 -33.00 -39.36 53.87
CA PHE A 322 -34.13 -38.86 53.06
C PHE A 322 -35.37 -38.57 53.92
N ALA A 323 -35.75 -39.53 54.78
CA ALA A 323 -36.87 -39.36 55.69
C ALA A 323 -36.62 -38.23 56.72
N ASN A 324 -35.40 -38.13 57.25
CA ASN A 324 -35.03 -37.08 58.20
C ASN A 324 -35.03 -35.69 57.54
N LEU A 325 -34.50 -35.57 56.33
CA LEU A 325 -34.50 -34.31 55.56
C LEU A 325 -35.95 -33.83 55.34
N VAL A 326 -36.82 -34.71 54.84
CA VAL A 326 -38.24 -34.37 54.65
C VAL A 326 -38.97 -34.07 55.95
N ARG A 327 -38.64 -34.76 57.06
CA ARG A 327 -39.22 -34.43 58.39
C ARG A 327 -38.83 -33.05 58.89
N ARG A 328 -37.57 -32.64 58.65
CA ARG A 328 -37.04 -31.36 59.12
C ARG A 328 -37.49 -30.19 58.25
N GLU A 329 -37.38 -30.34 56.94
CA GLU A 329 -37.47 -29.24 55.97
C GLU A 329 -38.60 -29.42 54.94
N GLY A 330 -39.24 -30.59 54.88
CA GLY A 330 -40.31 -30.90 53.92
C GLY A 330 -39.80 -31.32 52.54
N GLU A 331 -38.70 -30.73 52.08
CA GLU A 331 -38.03 -31.00 50.81
C GLU A 331 -36.56 -30.59 50.87
N GLY A 332 -35.73 -31.08 49.94
CA GLY A 332 -34.33 -30.68 49.87
C GLY A 332 -33.46 -31.52 48.93
N TYR A 333 -32.21 -31.11 48.77
CA TYR A 333 -31.19 -31.82 48.00
C TYR A 333 -30.30 -32.67 48.92
N ILE A 334 -29.85 -33.82 48.43
CA ILE A 334 -28.98 -34.73 49.17
C ILE A 334 -28.06 -35.54 48.24
N ASP A 335 -26.80 -35.65 48.67
CA ASP A 335 -25.72 -36.31 47.93
C ASP A 335 -25.41 -37.70 48.48
N TYR A 336 -25.46 -38.70 47.59
CA TYR A 336 -25.19 -40.10 47.93
C TYR A 336 -24.52 -40.86 46.80
N VAL A 337 -23.97 -42.04 47.08
CA VAL A 337 -23.48 -42.94 46.03
C VAL A 337 -24.55 -43.98 45.73
N TRP A 338 -24.88 -44.12 44.45
CA TRP A 338 -25.92 -45.04 43.99
C TRP A 338 -25.50 -45.77 42.72
N GLN A 339 -26.19 -46.86 42.42
CA GLN A 339 -25.98 -47.56 41.16
C GLN A 339 -26.33 -46.66 39.96
N TRP A 340 -25.56 -46.80 38.89
CA TRP A 340 -25.75 -46.06 37.66
C TRP A 340 -26.96 -46.61 36.91
N LYS A 341 -28.08 -45.87 36.98
CA LYS A 341 -29.32 -46.17 36.25
C LYS A 341 -29.75 -47.64 36.49
N ASP A 342 -29.73 -48.46 35.44
CA ASP A 342 -30.11 -49.87 35.42
C ASP A 342 -28.93 -50.84 35.64
N ASP A 343 -27.69 -50.34 35.74
CA ASP A 343 -26.47 -51.13 35.98
C ASP A 343 -26.13 -51.18 37.49
N PRO A 344 -26.35 -52.31 38.19
CA PRO A 344 -26.08 -52.43 39.62
C PRO A 344 -24.59 -52.51 39.97
N ALA A 345 -23.71 -52.81 39.00
CA ALA A 345 -22.29 -53.00 39.24
C ALA A 345 -21.50 -51.69 39.22
N ARG A 346 -22.03 -50.65 38.58
CA ARG A 346 -21.42 -49.33 38.46
C ARG A 346 -22.01 -48.40 39.52
N LEU A 347 -21.18 -47.95 40.47
CA LEU A 347 -21.57 -47.04 41.55
C LEU A 347 -21.04 -45.65 41.28
N GLU A 348 -21.92 -44.64 41.30
CA GLU A 348 -21.55 -43.25 41.05
C GLU A 348 -22.15 -42.27 42.06
N PRO A 349 -21.48 -41.13 42.29
CA PRO A 349 -22.06 -40.03 43.05
C PRO A 349 -23.31 -39.48 42.36
N LYS A 350 -24.38 -39.34 43.14
CA LYS A 350 -25.70 -38.90 42.72
C LYS A 350 -26.24 -37.88 43.71
N GLU A 351 -26.71 -36.75 43.18
CA GLU A 351 -27.47 -35.77 43.94
C GLU A 351 -28.95 -35.95 43.61
N SER A 352 -29.81 -36.01 44.62
CA SER A 352 -31.26 -36.08 44.40
C SER A 352 -32.00 -35.00 45.14
N TYR A 353 -33.07 -34.51 44.51
CA TYR A 353 -34.06 -33.69 45.15
C TYR A 353 -35.20 -34.57 45.65
N VAL A 354 -35.48 -34.50 46.95
CA VAL A 354 -36.54 -35.26 47.61
C VAL A 354 -37.60 -34.33 48.16
N ARG A 355 -38.86 -34.76 48.09
CA ARG A 355 -40.01 -33.99 48.58
C ARG A 355 -41.00 -34.89 49.29
N GLY A 356 -41.51 -34.42 50.43
CA GLY A 356 -42.56 -35.11 51.18
C GLY A 356 -43.95 -34.95 50.56
N PHE A 357 -44.72 -36.03 50.60
CA PHE A 357 -46.16 -36.06 50.35
C PHE A 357 -46.89 -36.50 51.62
N ALA A 358 -47.25 -35.50 52.44
CA ALA A 358 -47.81 -35.70 53.78
C ALA A 358 -49.09 -36.58 53.84
N PRO A 359 -50.06 -36.50 52.90
CA PRO A 359 -51.30 -37.29 53.00
C PRO A 359 -51.09 -38.81 53.08
N TRP A 360 -50.06 -39.31 52.41
CA TRP A 360 -49.68 -40.72 52.42
C TRP A 360 -48.42 -41.02 53.24
N GLY A 361 -47.77 -39.98 53.78
CA GLY A 361 -46.49 -40.13 54.48
C GLY A 361 -45.37 -40.61 53.57
N TRP A 362 -45.45 -40.27 52.28
CA TRP A 362 -44.48 -40.71 51.27
C TRP A 362 -43.41 -39.65 51.04
N VAL A 363 -42.24 -40.08 50.58
CA VAL A 363 -41.15 -39.25 50.09
C VAL A 363 -40.91 -39.67 48.65
N ILE A 364 -41.00 -38.71 47.73
CA ILE A 364 -40.69 -38.92 46.33
C ILE A 364 -39.39 -38.20 45.98
N GLY A 365 -38.56 -38.85 45.18
CA GLY A 365 -37.27 -38.29 44.80
C GLY A 365 -36.87 -38.63 43.38
N THR A 366 -36.06 -37.76 42.79
CA THR A 366 -35.31 -38.00 41.57
C THR A 366 -33.97 -37.29 41.63
N GLY A 367 -33.01 -37.69 40.80
CA GLY A 367 -31.66 -37.14 40.88
C GLY A 367 -30.89 -37.15 39.58
N LEU A 368 -29.72 -36.54 39.65
CA LEU A 368 -28.71 -36.46 38.60
C LEU A 368 -27.41 -37.07 39.12
N TYR A 369 -26.65 -37.69 38.22
CA TYR A 369 -25.31 -38.19 38.53
C TYR A 369 -24.32 -37.03 38.36
N THR A 370 -23.59 -36.69 39.41
CA THR A 370 -22.73 -35.50 39.39
C THR A 370 -21.53 -35.71 38.49
N ASP A 371 -21.02 -36.94 38.37
CA ASP A 371 -19.89 -37.26 37.49
C ASP A 371 -20.24 -37.08 36.01
N ASP A 372 -21.45 -37.47 35.59
CA ASP A 372 -21.93 -37.23 34.22
C ASP A 372 -21.97 -35.72 33.91
N VAL A 373 -22.52 -34.92 34.83
CA VAL A 373 -22.56 -33.46 34.70
C VAL A 373 -21.14 -32.87 34.66
N ASN A 374 -20.23 -33.35 35.50
CA ASN A 374 -18.83 -32.93 35.51
C ASN A 374 -18.11 -33.30 34.20
N THR A 375 -18.39 -34.45 33.60
CA THR A 375 -17.82 -34.82 32.30
C THR A 375 -18.38 -33.99 31.15
N GLU A 376 -19.67 -33.61 31.22
CA GLU A 376 -20.29 -32.69 30.27
C GLU A 376 -19.66 -31.30 30.37
N ILE A 377 -19.46 -30.80 31.60
CA ILE A 377 -18.74 -29.56 31.89
C ILE A 377 -17.32 -29.64 31.32
N ALA A 378 -16.53 -30.66 31.67
CA ALA A 378 -15.15 -30.79 31.22
C ALA A 378 -15.01 -30.83 29.69
N ARG A 379 -15.96 -31.46 28.97
CA ARG A 379 -15.97 -31.46 27.50
C ARG A 379 -16.20 -30.06 26.94
N ILE A 380 -17.13 -29.31 27.53
CA ILE A 380 -17.43 -27.93 27.12
C ILE A 380 -16.27 -27.01 27.47
N GLU A 381 -15.69 -27.13 28.66
CA GLU A 381 -14.50 -26.40 29.08
C GLU A 381 -13.34 -26.63 28.11
N GLN A 382 -13.07 -27.88 27.74
CA GLN A 382 -11.99 -28.21 26.81
C GLN A 382 -12.24 -27.63 25.40
N SER A 383 -13.50 -27.60 24.95
CA SER A 383 -13.89 -26.92 23.71
C SER A 383 -13.65 -25.40 23.78
N LEU A 384 -14.06 -24.76 24.89
CA LEU A 384 -13.82 -23.34 25.13
C LEU A 384 -12.33 -22.99 25.21
N ILE A 385 -11.53 -23.84 25.86
CA ILE A 385 -10.07 -23.68 25.94
C ILE A 385 -9.45 -23.79 24.54
N ASN A 386 -9.80 -24.83 23.78
CA ASN A 386 -9.23 -25.05 22.45
C ASN A 386 -9.61 -23.93 21.48
N THR A 387 -10.87 -23.49 21.49
CA THR A 387 -11.34 -22.37 20.65
C THR A 387 -10.68 -21.04 21.04
N SER A 388 -10.55 -20.75 22.34
CA SER A 388 -9.84 -19.57 22.83
C SER A 388 -8.36 -19.56 22.45
N LEU A 389 -7.68 -20.72 22.53
CA LEU A 389 -6.29 -20.89 22.09
C LEU A 389 -6.16 -20.70 20.58
N ALA A 390 -7.09 -21.24 19.77
CA ALA A 390 -7.08 -21.06 18.33
C ALA A 390 -7.26 -19.59 17.92
N ILE A 391 -8.20 -18.88 18.54
CA ILE A 391 -8.43 -17.44 18.31
C ILE A 391 -7.18 -16.65 18.72
N SER A 392 -6.63 -16.93 19.90
CA SER A 392 -5.42 -16.26 20.38
C SER A 392 -4.22 -16.51 19.45
N GLY A 393 -4.05 -17.73 18.96
CA GLY A 393 -3.02 -18.09 17.98
C GLY A 393 -3.18 -17.34 16.65
N ALA A 394 -4.41 -17.25 16.13
CA ALA A 394 -4.69 -16.49 14.91
C ALA A 394 -4.39 -14.99 15.07
N VAL A 395 -4.74 -14.40 16.22
CA VAL A 395 -4.44 -12.99 16.55
C VAL A 395 -2.92 -12.76 16.63
N VAL A 396 -2.18 -13.68 17.28
CA VAL A 396 -0.71 -13.60 17.35
C VAL A 396 -0.08 -13.70 15.96
N LEU A 397 -0.59 -14.58 15.09
CA LEU A 397 -0.07 -14.74 13.72
C LEU A 397 -0.33 -13.47 12.88
N LEU A 398 -1.52 -12.89 13.00
CA LEU A 398 -1.85 -11.60 12.37
C LEU A 398 -0.92 -10.48 12.86
N LEU A 399 -0.65 -10.42 14.16
CA LEU A 399 0.27 -9.45 14.76
C LEU A 399 1.70 -9.61 14.23
N VAL A 400 2.18 -10.84 14.06
CA VAL A 400 3.49 -11.12 13.45
C VAL A 400 3.51 -10.69 11.99
N PHE A 401 2.44 -10.92 11.23
CA PHE A 401 2.33 -10.46 9.85
C PHE A 401 2.39 -8.93 9.74
N VAL A 402 1.61 -8.22 10.58
CA VAL A 402 1.64 -6.75 10.65
C VAL A 402 3.04 -6.24 11.04
N LEU A 403 3.74 -6.93 11.95
CA LEU A 403 5.13 -6.59 12.29
C LEU A 403 6.06 -6.69 11.09
N GLN A 404 5.96 -7.78 10.34
CA GLN A 404 6.80 -8.00 9.16
C GLN A 404 6.53 -6.94 8.09
N GLN A 405 5.25 -6.59 7.85
CA GLN A 405 4.90 -5.51 6.94
C GLN A 405 5.40 -4.15 7.42
N SER A 406 5.19 -3.80 8.68
CA SER A 406 5.65 -2.53 9.25
C SER A 406 7.17 -2.39 9.17
N LEU A 407 7.92 -3.46 9.50
CA LEU A 407 9.38 -3.46 9.37
C LEU A 407 9.85 -3.38 7.91
N ARG A 408 9.09 -3.94 6.97
CA ARG A 408 9.40 -3.83 5.54
C ARG A 408 9.19 -2.40 5.03
N ILE A 409 8.05 -1.80 5.35
CA ILE A 409 7.73 -0.40 4.99
C ILE A 409 8.78 0.55 5.55
N GLU A 410 9.20 0.36 6.81
CA GLU A 410 10.20 1.22 7.43
C GLU A 410 11.59 1.08 6.77
N ARG A 411 11.95 -0.13 6.32
CA ARG A 411 13.19 -0.34 5.55
C ARG A 411 13.14 0.35 4.19
N GLU A 412 12.05 0.14 3.44
CA GLU A 412 11.84 0.77 2.13
C GLU A 412 11.88 2.31 2.25
N ARG A 413 11.28 2.88 3.31
CA ARG A 413 11.37 4.32 3.59
C ARG A 413 12.81 4.78 3.85
N GLN A 414 13.57 4.02 4.62
CA GLN A 414 14.95 4.37 4.94
C GLN A 414 15.83 4.34 3.68
N ASP A 415 15.64 3.35 2.81
CA ASP A 415 16.36 3.25 1.54
C ASP A 415 16.05 4.42 0.59
N VAL A 416 14.79 4.89 0.56
CA VAL A 416 14.39 6.09 -0.19
C VAL A 416 15.04 7.36 0.37
N LEU A 417 15.11 7.51 1.70
CA LEU A 417 15.79 8.65 2.31
C LEU A 417 17.30 8.64 2.06
N ASP A 418 17.93 7.47 2.14
CA ASP A 418 19.36 7.30 1.93
C ASP A 418 19.73 7.56 0.45
N SER A 419 18.94 7.05 -0.50
CA SER A 419 19.11 7.34 -1.93
C SER A 419 18.87 8.81 -2.29
N LEU A 420 17.89 9.48 -1.67
CA LEU A 420 17.66 10.91 -1.86
C LEU A 420 18.85 11.74 -1.35
N ARG A 421 19.42 11.35 -0.21
CA ARG A 421 20.59 11.99 0.35
C ARG A 421 21.82 11.79 -0.52
N GLU A 422 22.07 10.56 -0.97
CA GLU A 422 23.16 10.22 -1.88
C GLU A 422 23.04 10.98 -3.21
N SER A 423 21.82 11.10 -3.74
CA SER A 423 21.54 11.89 -4.94
C SER A 423 21.83 13.38 -4.73
N THR A 424 21.35 13.95 -3.63
CA THR A 424 21.59 15.37 -3.30
C THR A 424 23.08 15.67 -3.09
N GLU A 425 23.80 14.80 -2.36
CA GLU A 425 25.24 14.92 -2.14
C GLU A 425 26.04 14.72 -3.44
N ARG A 426 25.61 13.82 -4.34
CA ARG A 426 26.18 13.68 -5.69
C ARG A 426 25.96 14.93 -6.54
N TYR A 427 24.76 15.49 -6.57
CA TYR A 427 24.48 16.72 -7.33
C TYR A 427 25.29 17.90 -6.80
N HIS A 428 25.40 18.05 -5.47
CA HIS A 428 26.23 19.10 -4.87
C HIS A 428 27.71 18.91 -5.23
N SER A 429 28.22 17.68 -5.14
CA SER A 429 29.61 17.35 -5.49
C SER A 429 29.91 17.57 -6.98
N LEU A 430 28.95 17.28 -7.87
CA LEU A 430 29.10 17.50 -9.31
C LEU A 430 29.16 19.00 -9.65
N VAL A 431 28.34 19.84 -9.00
CA VAL A 431 28.34 21.30 -9.19
C VAL A 431 29.55 21.97 -8.55
N GLU A 432 30.06 21.43 -7.43
CA GLU A 432 31.29 21.92 -6.82
C GLU A 432 32.57 21.46 -7.54
N ALA A 433 32.50 20.34 -8.27
CA ALA A 433 33.61 19.82 -9.07
C ALA A 433 33.67 20.41 -10.49
N THR A 434 32.68 21.20 -10.94
CA THR A 434 32.80 21.90 -12.23
C THR A 434 33.94 22.88 -12.15
N THR A 435 34.77 22.96 -13.19
CA THR A 435 35.90 23.91 -13.27
C THR A 435 35.47 25.33 -13.65
N GLU A 436 34.18 25.53 -13.90
CA GLU A 436 33.57 26.80 -14.28
C GLU A 436 32.84 27.42 -13.09
N GLY A 437 32.88 28.74 -12.98
CA GLY A 437 32.02 29.46 -12.07
C GLY A 437 30.57 29.35 -12.55
N THR A 438 29.66 28.94 -11.67
CA THR A 438 28.22 28.87 -11.97
C THR A 438 27.47 29.81 -11.05
N LEU A 439 26.60 30.64 -11.61
CA LEU A 439 25.69 31.55 -10.91
C LEU A 439 24.25 31.28 -11.35
N LEU A 440 23.37 31.00 -10.38
CA LEU A 440 21.92 30.87 -10.59
C LEU A 440 21.23 32.19 -10.24
N ILE A 441 20.48 32.70 -11.20
CA ILE A 441 19.69 33.92 -11.11
C ILE A 441 18.21 33.52 -11.18
N LEU A 442 17.40 33.94 -10.22
CA LEU A 442 15.95 33.74 -10.23
C LEU A 442 15.27 35.08 -9.92
N ASP A 443 14.30 35.47 -10.73
CA ASP A 443 13.61 36.77 -10.64
C ASP A 443 14.59 37.96 -10.55
N GLU A 444 15.56 38.05 -11.46
CA GLU A 444 16.61 39.10 -11.52
C GLU A 444 17.56 39.17 -10.31
N ARG A 445 17.54 38.17 -9.42
CA ARG A 445 18.39 38.12 -8.22
C ARG A 445 19.32 36.93 -8.19
N CYS A 446 20.56 37.17 -7.76
CA CYS A 446 21.56 36.13 -7.55
C CYS A 446 21.17 35.25 -6.35
N ARG A 447 20.84 33.98 -6.60
CA ARG A 447 20.37 33.05 -5.56
C ARG A 447 21.43 32.07 -5.08
N TYR A 448 22.30 31.65 -5.98
CA TYR A 448 23.32 30.66 -5.69
C TYR A 448 24.52 30.87 -6.60
N ALA A 449 25.72 30.71 -6.05
CA ALA A 449 26.94 30.63 -6.82
C ALA A 449 27.80 29.50 -6.27
N ASN A 450 28.44 28.73 -7.16
CA ASN A 450 29.37 27.68 -6.73
C ASN A 450 30.68 28.30 -6.16
N PRO A 451 31.50 27.54 -5.42
CA PRO A 451 32.73 28.05 -4.81
C PRO A 451 33.69 28.71 -5.81
N ILE A 452 33.78 28.18 -7.04
CA ILE A 452 34.66 28.75 -8.07
C ILE A 452 34.21 30.15 -8.49
N PHE A 453 32.91 30.37 -8.70
CA PHE A 453 32.39 31.69 -9.05
C PHE A 453 32.62 32.72 -7.93
N LEU A 454 32.48 32.29 -6.67
CA LEU A 454 32.76 33.13 -5.50
C LEU A 454 34.25 33.45 -5.37
N GLU A 455 35.14 32.49 -5.64
CA GLU A 455 36.58 32.74 -5.68
C GLU A 455 36.97 33.71 -6.80
N MET A 456 36.39 33.55 -8.00
CA MET A 456 36.67 34.40 -9.17
C MET A 456 36.24 35.84 -8.95
N THR A 457 35.10 36.07 -8.31
CA THR A 457 34.53 37.42 -8.10
C THR A 457 34.93 38.02 -6.75
N GLY A 458 35.45 37.20 -5.82
CA GLY A 458 35.90 37.62 -4.48
C GLY A 458 34.77 37.80 -3.46
N TYR A 459 33.51 37.70 -3.88
CA TYR A 459 32.34 37.84 -3.00
C TYR A 459 32.12 36.58 -2.16
N THR A 460 31.50 36.74 -0.99
CA THR A 460 31.05 35.61 -0.17
C THR A 460 29.62 35.20 -0.53
N ALA A 461 29.25 33.95 -0.23
CA ALA A 461 27.88 33.46 -0.43
C ALA A 461 26.82 34.33 0.27
N ARG A 462 27.16 34.91 1.44
CA ARG A 462 26.26 35.83 2.18
C ARG A 462 26.11 37.18 1.50
N GLN A 463 27.14 37.68 0.82
CA GLN A 463 27.06 38.95 0.09
C GLN A 463 26.28 38.80 -1.21
N LEU A 464 26.33 37.62 -1.83
CA LEU A 464 25.66 37.32 -3.11
C LEU A 464 24.15 37.64 -3.08
N GLU A 465 23.47 37.34 -1.97
CA GLU A 465 22.03 37.58 -1.81
C GLU A 465 21.64 39.07 -1.88
N PHE A 466 22.62 39.98 -1.72
CA PHE A 466 22.44 41.44 -1.73
C PHE A 466 22.97 42.09 -3.03
N LEU A 467 23.51 41.31 -3.96
CA LEU A 467 24.06 41.81 -5.22
C LEU A 467 23.03 41.70 -6.34
N ASP A 468 22.94 42.76 -7.15
CA ASP A 468 22.23 42.72 -8.41
C ASP A 468 23.17 42.20 -9.50
N LEU A 469 22.61 41.68 -10.59
CA LEU A 469 23.41 41.19 -11.71
C LEU A 469 24.36 42.26 -12.28
N THR A 470 23.94 43.53 -12.28
CA THR A 470 24.78 44.67 -12.72
C THR A 470 26.01 44.93 -11.86
N ASP A 471 26.04 44.44 -10.62
CA ASP A 471 27.21 44.58 -9.73
C ASP A 471 28.30 43.56 -10.06
N LEU A 472 27.91 42.40 -10.60
CA LEU A 472 28.79 41.31 -11.01
C LEU A 472 29.16 41.40 -12.50
N LEU A 473 28.22 41.84 -13.34
CA LEU A 473 28.37 41.99 -14.78
C LEU A 473 28.13 43.47 -15.18
N PRO A 474 29.19 44.30 -15.29
CA PRO A 474 29.04 45.72 -15.60
C PRO A 474 28.46 45.93 -17.00
N ARG A 475 27.66 46.99 -17.19
CA ARG A 475 27.07 47.39 -18.49
C ARG A 475 28.08 48.21 -19.33
N GLU A 476 29.20 47.57 -19.66
CA GLU A 476 30.25 48.14 -20.51
C GLU A 476 30.14 47.60 -21.95
N ALA A 477 30.86 48.22 -22.90
CA ALA A 477 30.78 47.85 -24.32
C ALA A 477 31.10 46.36 -24.56
N ASP A 478 32.03 45.80 -23.78
CA ASP A 478 32.48 44.41 -23.88
C ASP A 478 31.44 43.41 -23.35
N ASN A 479 30.50 43.84 -22.50
CA ASN A 479 29.41 43.00 -21.98
C ASN A 479 28.08 43.19 -22.72
N ARG A 480 28.06 44.04 -23.74
CA ARG A 480 26.84 44.41 -24.47
C ARG A 480 26.14 43.20 -25.07
N GLU A 481 26.91 42.28 -25.65
CA GLU A 481 26.37 41.07 -26.29
C GLU A 481 25.65 40.16 -25.29
N ILE A 482 26.16 40.04 -24.06
CA ILE A 482 25.55 39.25 -23.00
C ILE A 482 24.26 39.91 -22.51
N TRP A 483 24.27 41.23 -22.30
CA TRP A 483 23.09 41.97 -21.89
C TRP A 483 21.97 41.95 -22.95
N GLU A 484 22.31 42.06 -24.23
CA GLU A 484 21.34 41.90 -25.33
C GLU A 484 20.72 40.51 -25.33
N ARG A 485 21.46 39.46 -24.91
CA ARG A 485 20.92 38.10 -24.76
C ARG A 485 20.04 37.94 -23.52
N PHE A 486 20.44 38.52 -22.37
CA PHE A 486 19.57 38.59 -21.19
C PHE A 486 18.22 39.23 -21.53
N GLU A 487 18.23 40.28 -22.36
CA GLU A 487 17.01 41.01 -22.79
C GLU A 487 16.22 40.30 -23.90
N GLN A 488 16.85 39.48 -24.75
CA GLN A 488 16.18 38.70 -25.82
C GLN A 488 15.58 37.36 -25.35
N LEU A 489 16.00 36.84 -24.20
CA LEU A 489 15.51 35.58 -23.63
C LEU A 489 14.10 35.66 -23.03
N ASP A 490 13.46 36.84 -23.06
CA ASP A 490 12.06 37.03 -22.67
C ASP A 490 11.04 36.51 -23.71
N ASP A 491 11.47 36.28 -24.97
CA ASP A 491 10.64 35.73 -26.05
C ASP A 491 10.87 34.22 -26.24
N GLU A 492 9.79 33.48 -26.55
CA GLU A 492 9.63 32.01 -26.49
C GLU A 492 10.55 31.15 -27.41
N SER A 493 11.87 31.21 -27.23
CA SER A 493 12.80 30.24 -27.85
C SER A 493 13.93 29.80 -26.92
N PRO A 494 13.97 28.53 -26.49
CA PRO A 494 15.02 28.00 -25.63
C PRO A 494 16.22 27.57 -26.48
N ALA A 495 16.94 28.52 -27.07
CA ALA A 495 18.27 28.25 -27.60
C ALA A 495 19.29 28.47 -26.47
N ALA A 496 20.11 27.45 -26.17
CA ALA A 496 21.29 27.64 -25.34
C ALA A 496 22.20 28.66 -26.05
N GLY A 497 22.54 29.77 -25.38
CA GLY A 497 23.41 30.77 -25.97
C GLY A 497 24.82 30.22 -26.18
N GLU A 498 25.41 30.40 -27.36
CA GLU A 498 26.83 30.14 -27.60
C GLU A 498 27.69 30.95 -26.62
N ALA A 499 28.83 30.45 -26.17
CA ALA A 499 29.66 31.20 -25.23
C ALA A 499 30.23 32.48 -25.89
N CYS A 500 30.23 33.60 -25.17
CA CYS A 500 30.82 34.86 -25.63
C CYS A 500 31.82 35.41 -24.62
N GLU A 501 32.74 36.25 -25.08
CA GLU A 501 33.72 36.92 -24.22
C GLU A 501 33.04 38.07 -23.45
N GLY A 502 33.41 38.24 -22.19
CA GLY A 502 32.92 39.33 -21.36
C GLY A 502 33.75 39.50 -20.08
N LEU A 503 33.38 40.51 -19.30
CA LEU A 503 34.10 40.96 -18.11
C LEU A 503 33.24 40.77 -16.87
N LEU A 504 33.75 40.05 -15.87
CA LEU A 504 33.16 40.00 -14.53
C LEU A 504 33.86 40.99 -13.60
N LYS A 505 33.08 41.65 -12.73
CA LYS A 505 33.63 42.58 -11.75
C LYS A 505 33.98 41.88 -10.44
N HIS A 506 35.22 42.03 -10.01
CA HIS A 506 35.69 41.55 -8.73
C HIS A 506 35.35 42.55 -7.60
N THR A 507 35.29 42.07 -6.35
CA THR A 507 34.99 42.89 -5.15
C THR A 507 35.85 44.13 -4.96
N ASP A 508 37.11 44.10 -5.40
CA ASP A 508 38.05 45.24 -5.32
C ASP A 508 37.90 46.26 -6.47
N GLY A 509 36.95 46.01 -7.39
CA GLY A 509 36.67 46.86 -8.54
C GLY A 509 37.45 46.51 -9.80
N SER A 510 38.33 45.51 -9.78
CA SER A 510 39.01 45.02 -10.98
C SER A 510 38.05 44.22 -11.90
N LEU A 511 38.39 44.13 -13.18
CA LEU A 511 37.62 43.39 -14.20
C LEU A 511 38.37 42.12 -14.60
N LEU A 512 37.67 40.99 -14.60
CA LEU A 512 38.16 39.66 -14.93
C LEU A 512 37.63 39.24 -16.30
N GLU A 513 38.52 39.01 -17.26
CA GLU A 513 38.18 38.48 -18.58
C GLU A 513 37.72 37.02 -18.48
N CYS A 514 36.48 36.78 -18.89
CA CYS A 514 35.83 35.48 -18.81
C CYS A 514 35.13 35.15 -20.12
N VAL A 515 35.07 33.87 -20.43
CA VAL A 515 34.10 33.34 -21.38
C VAL A 515 32.82 33.06 -20.60
N LEU A 516 31.73 33.70 -21.01
CA LEU A 516 30.44 33.68 -20.33
C LEU A 516 29.38 32.99 -21.20
N ALA A 517 28.53 32.19 -20.59
CA ALA A 517 27.40 31.54 -21.26
C ALA A 517 26.15 31.60 -20.36
N VAL A 518 24.99 31.83 -20.96
CA VAL A 518 23.72 31.98 -20.23
C VAL A 518 22.74 30.92 -20.72
N THR A 519 22.14 30.19 -19.78
CA THR A 519 21.14 29.15 -20.06
C THR A 519 19.85 29.43 -19.27
N PRO A 520 18.68 29.50 -19.92
CA PRO A 520 17.42 29.68 -19.20
C PRO A 520 16.99 28.41 -18.46
N ILE A 521 16.39 28.59 -17.28
CA ILE A 521 15.83 27.52 -16.46
C ILE A 521 14.47 27.93 -15.89
N VAL A 522 13.57 26.97 -15.75
CA VAL A 522 12.32 27.14 -14.97
C VAL A 522 12.42 26.26 -13.74
N PHE A 523 12.43 26.88 -12.56
CA PHE A 523 12.55 26.18 -11.29
C PHE A 523 11.36 26.51 -10.39
N ALA A 524 10.59 25.47 -10.00
CA ALA A 524 9.40 25.60 -9.15
C ALA A 524 8.37 26.66 -9.66
N GLY A 525 8.24 26.80 -10.99
CA GLY A 525 7.36 27.78 -11.63
C GLY A 525 7.93 29.21 -11.70
N GLN A 526 9.13 29.45 -11.16
CA GLN A 526 9.86 30.70 -11.31
C GLN A 526 10.82 30.62 -12.49
N ARG A 527 10.88 31.70 -13.29
CA ARG A 527 11.84 31.81 -14.39
C ARG A 527 13.20 32.23 -13.82
N GLY A 528 14.25 31.62 -14.35
CA GLY A 528 15.62 31.88 -13.94
C GLY A 528 16.61 31.67 -15.07
N LEU A 529 17.86 32.01 -14.79
CA LEU A 529 18.97 31.94 -15.71
C LEU A 529 20.17 31.35 -14.96
N ILE A 530 20.92 30.47 -15.61
CA ILE A 530 22.21 29.98 -15.14
C ILE A 530 23.28 30.69 -15.98
N LEU A 531 24.11 31.48 -15.33
CA LEU A 531 25.31 32.08 -15.90
C LEU A 531 26.51 31.18 -15.58
N LEU A 532 27.18 30.70 -16.62
CA LEU A 532 28.45 30.00 -16.55
C LEU A 532 29.56 31.00 -16.89
N ALA A 533 30.62 30.99 -16.09
CA ALA A 533 31.77 31.85 -16.24
C ALA A 533 33.06 31.04 -16.18
N ARG A 534 33.87 31.16 -17.23
CA ARG A 534 35.14 30.47 -17.35
C ARG A 534 36.27 31.50 -17.48
N ASP A 535 37.18 31.49 -16.52
CA ASP A 535 38.38 32.34 -16.51
C ASP A 535 39.35 31.94 -17.65
N VAL A 536 39.76 32.91 -18.46
CA VAL A 536 40.67 32.71 -19.60
C VAL A 536 42.13 32.47 -19.12
N ALA A 537 42.52 32.95 -17.94
CA ALA A 537 43.89 32.83 -17.42
C ALA A 537 44.21 31.45 -16.78
N ARG A 538 43.21 30.70 -16.32
CA ARG A 538 43.39 29.38 -15.66
C ARG A 538 43.71 28.22 -16.63
N GLN A 539 43.71 28.46 -17.94
CA GLN A 539 43.75 27.40 -18.96
C GLN A 539 45.14 26.78 -19.20
N SER A 540 46.24 27.38 -18.75
CA SER A 540 47.58 26.84 -19.11
C SER A 540 48.11 25.69 -18.23
N THR A 541 47.44 25.34 -17.12
CA THR A 541 48.08 24.52 -16.06
C THR A 541 47.35 23.26 -15.58
N LEU A 542 46.16 22.90 -16.07
CA LEU A 542 45.35 21.80 -15.46
C LEU A 542 44.64 20.85 -16.45
N LEU A 543 45.29 20.45 -17.54
CA LEU A 543 44.79 19.34 -18.38
C LEU A 543 45.88 18.27 -18.51
N ASP A 544 46.03 17.44 -17.47
CA ASP A 544 46.75 16.17 -17.59
C ASP A 544 45.81 15.15 -18.28
N GLU A 545 46.19 14.69 -19.47
CA GLU A 545 45.51 13.64 -20.23
C GLU A 545 45.34 12.33 -19.42
N GLU A 546 46.13 12.11 -18.37
CA GLU A 546 46.11 10.93 -17.52
C GLU A 546 44.84 10.81 -16.66
N ALA A 547 44.27 11.91 -16.17
CA ALA A 547 43.10 11.88 -15.28
C ALA A 547 41.81 11.48 -16.03
N ILE A 548 41.65 11.95 -17.27
CA ILE A 548 40.52 11.58 -18.14
C ILE A 548 40.61 10.11 -18.55
N SER A 549 41.82 9.64 -18.87
CA SER A 549 42.08 8.24 -19.19
C SER A 549 41.74 7.31 -18.01
N HIS A 550 42.12 7.68 -16.78
CA HIS A 550 41.80 6.89 -15.59
C HIS A 550 40.29 6.82 -15.29
N ALA A 551 39.56 7.94 -15.43
CA ALA A 551 38.12 7.96 -15.22
C ALA A 551 37.35 7.15 -16.28
N ALA A 552 37.76 7.22 -17.56
CA ALA A 552 37.16 6.45 -18.64
C ALA A 552 37.40 4.93 -18.49
N GLN A 553 38.56 4.53 -17.94
CA GLN A 553 38.86 3.13 -17.67
C GLN A 553 38.07 2.52 -16.51
N ALA A 554 37.66 3.32 -15.53
CA ALA A 554 36.93 2.86 -14.34
C ALA A 554 35.39 2.89 -14.49
N ALA A 555 34.87 3.45 -15.60
CA ALA A 555 33.43 3.61 -15.80
C ALA A 555 32.72 2.26 -16.02
N PRO A 556 31.53 2.02 -15.42
CA PRO A 556 30.71 0.83 -15.64
C PRO A 556 30.00 0.82 -17.01
N LEU A 557 30.14 1.89 -17.79
CA LEU A 557 29.62 2.03 -19.14
C LEU A 557 30.69 1.58 -20.15
N GLY A 558 30.28 0.91 -21.23
CA GLY A 558 31.19 0.51 -22.30
C GLY A 558 31.56 1.70 -23.18
N ILE A 559 32.68 2.36 -22.91
CA ILE A 559 33.17 3.49 -23.70
C ILE A 559 34.08 2.97 -24.82
N PHE A 560 33.84 3.42 -26.04
CA PHE A 560 34.65 3.04 -27.20
C PHE A 560 34.89 4.20 -28.17
N ARG A 561 35.94 4.05 -28.97
CA ARG A 561 36.26 4.88 -30.12
C ARG A 561 36.56 3.98 -31.32
N ALA A 562 35.89 4.22 -32.44
CA ALA A 562 36.01 3.44 -33.67
C ALA A 562 36.35 4.32 -34.87
N ARG A 563 37.01 3.76 -35.88
CA ARG A 563 37.23 4.44 -37.17
C ARG A 563 35.96 4.34 -38.00
N ALA A 564 35.50 5.44 -38.60
CA ALA A 564 34.34 5.48 -39.49
C ALA A 564 34.65 4.84 -40.86
N ALA A 565 34.87 3.53 -40.85
CA ALA A 565 35.03 2.67 -42.01
C ALA A 565 33.84 1.72 -42.11
N ARG A 566 33.73 0.94 -43.20
CA ARG A 566 32.57 0.06 -43.51
C ARG A 566 32.10 -0.87 -42.38
N ARG A 567 32.94 -1.21 -41.40
CA ARG A 567 32.58 -2.04 -40.24
C ARG A 567 32.65 -1.32 -38.89
N ALA A 568 33.01 -0.03 -38.89
CA ALA A 568 33.31 0.76 -37.69
C ALA A 568 34.34 0.06 -36.77
N THR A 569 35.58 -0.11 -37.26
CA THR A 569 36.66 -0.82 -36.57
C THR A 569 37.07 -0.11 -35.28
N LEU A 570 37.08 -0.81 -34.14
CA LEU A 570 37.37 -0.23 -32.84
C LEU A 570 38.86 0.06 -32.70
N VAL A 571 39.18 1.27 -32.27
CA VAL A 571 40.55 1.77 -32.04
C VAL A 571 40.86 1.79 -30.55
N GLU A 572 39.91 2.24 -29.72
CA GLU A 572 40.03 2.24 -28.27
C GLU A 572 38.74 1.73 -27.62
N MET A 573 38.89 1.05 -26.49
CA MET A 573 37.77 0.57 -25.69
C MET A 573 38.18 0.38 -24.24
N ASN A 574 37.28 0.72 -23.34
CA ASN A 574 37.48 0.49 -21.91
C ASN A 574 37.17 -0.97 -21.52
N PRO A 575 37.48 -1.41 -20.29
CA PRO A 575 37.21 -2.78 -19.84
C PRO A 575 35.74 -3.20 -19.93
N ALA A 576 34.80 -2.30 -19.65
CA ALA A 576 33.37 -2.57 -19.76
C ALA A 576 32.93 -2.83 -21.21
N ALA A 577 33.44 -2.04 -22.17
CA ALA A 577 33.21 -2.27 -23.59
C ALA A 577 33.79 -3.62 -24.02
N ARG A 578 35.04 -3.92 -23.64
CA ARG A 578 35.67 -5.23 -23.91
C ARG A 578 34.83 -6.41 -23.44
N ALA A 579 34.18 -6.30 -22.28
CA ALA A 579 33.33 -7.37 -21.77
C ALA A 579 32.16 -7.69 -22.72
N PHE A 580 31.49 -6.66 -23.27
CA PHE A 580 30.39 -6.85 -24.24
C PHE A 580 30.86 -7.53 -25.54
N PHE A 581 32.03 -7.15 -26.06
CA PHE A 581 32.61 -7.76 -27.27
C PHE A 581 33.26 -9.14 -27.03
N SER A 582 33.67 -9.46 -25.80
CA SER A 582 34.20 -10.79 -25.46
C SER A 582 33.11 -11.86 -25.29
N GLN A 583 31.86 -11.42 -25.10
CA GLN A 583 30.70 -12.27 -24.90
C GLN A 583 29.89 -12.47 -26.19
N SER A 584 30.18 -11.68 -27.24
CA SER A 584 29.71 -11.95 -28.61
C SER A 584 30.50 -13.12 -29.22
N ARG A 585 29.85 -13.87 -30.13
CA ARG A 585 30.20 -15.24 -30.57
C ARG A 585 31.71 -15.60 -30.65
N PRO A 586 32.10 -16.82 -30.27
CA PRO A 586 33.50 -17.29 -30.26
C PRO A 586 34.16 -17.35 -31.66
N GLU A 587 33.40 -17.29 -32.74
CA GLU A 587 33.90 -17.27 -34.13
C GLU A 587 34.67 -15.99 -34.47
N HIS A 588 34.44 -14.90 -33.73
CA HIS A 588 35.10 -13.61 -33.92
C HIS A 588 36.36 -13.44 -33.05
N ALA A 589 36.68 -14.41 -32.18
CA ALA A 589 37.84 -14.39 -31.28
C ALA A 589 39.21 -14.46 -32.00
N GLY A 590 39.22 -14.63 -33.33
CA GLY A 590 40.41 -14.64 -34.18
C GLY A 590 40.56 -13.44 -35.13
N LEU A 591 39.62 -12.47 -35.12
CA LEU A 591 39.75 -11.27 -35.95
C LEU A 591 40.78 -10.31 -35.35
N ALA A 592 41.74 -9.86 -36.16
CA ALA A 592 42.86 -9.05 -35.70
C ALA A 592 42.45 -7.68 -35.09
N GLN A 593 41.23 -7.19 -35.36
CA GLN A 593 40.65 -5.97 -34.77
C GLN A 593 39.11 -6.10 -34.64
N PRO A 594 38.51 -5.95 -33.45
CA PRO A 594 37.07 -5.98 -33.26
C PRO A 594 36.39 -4.73 -33.84
N ALA A 595 35.14 -4.84 -34.26
CA ALA A 595 34.40 -3.75 -34.91
C ALA A 595 32.98 -3.61 -34.33
N LEU A 596 32.40 -2.40 -34.39
CA LEU A 596 31.05 -2.16 -33.84
C LEU A 596 29.97 -3.01 -34.51
N ALA A 597 30.15 -3.31 -35.81
CA ALA A 597 29.29 -4.22 -36.57
C ALA A 597 29.17 -5.61 -35.93
N ASP A 598 30.16 -6.05 -35.14
CA ASP A 598 30.20 -7.37 -34.52
C ASP A 598 29.21 -7.52 -33.34
N LEU A 599 28.56 -6.42 -32.91
CA LEU A 599 27.47 -6.45 -31.92
C LEU A 599 26.09 -6.67 -32.55
N PHE A 600 25.96 -6.53 -33.87
CA PHE A 600 24.69 -6.65 -34.57
C PHE A 600 24.53 -8.04 -35.15
N THR A 601 23.37 -8.65 -34.93
CA THR A 601 23.04 -9.97 -35.48
C THR A 601 22.67 -9.87 -36.96
N ASP A 602 22.01 -8.77 -37.36
CA ASP A 602 21.66 -8.46 -38.74
C ASP A 602 22.59 -7.37 -39.33
N PRO A 603 23.37 -7.67 -40.38
CA PRO A 603 24.18 -6.67 -41.08
C PRO A 603 23.39 -5.47 -41.62
N ALA A 604 22.10 -5.64 -41.97
CA ALA A 604 21.27 -4.56 -42.49
C ALA A 604 20.90 -3.53 -41.41
N GLU A 605 20.74 -3.99 -40.16
CA GLU A 605 20.49 -3.13 -38.99
C GLU A 605 21.69 -2.22 -38.72
N PHE A 606 22.91 -2.80 -38.76
CA PHE A 606 24.14 -2.02 -38.64
C PHE A 606 24.30 -0.99 -39.77
N GLU A 607 24.05 -1.39 -41.03
CA GLU A 607 24.17 -0.45 -42.16
C GLU A 607 23.21 0.72 -42.03
N THR A 608 21.98 0.48 -41.55
CA THR A 608 20.98 1.52 -41.30
C THR A 608 21.43 2.47 -40.19
N LEU A 609 21.95 1.93 -39.08
CA LEU A 609 22.53 2.72 -38.00
C LEU A 609 23.73 3.54 -38.48
N PHE A 610 24.62 2.93 -39.25
CA PHE A 610 25.83 3.56 -39.76
C PHE A 610 25.51 4.72 -40.70
N GLN A 611 24.53 4.56 -41.61
CA GLN A 611 24.03 5.66 -42.44
C GLN A 611 23.40 6.77 -41.60
N THR A 612 22.60 6.42 -40.59
CA THR A 612 22.01 7.41 -39.67
C THR A 612 23.10 8.22 -38.94
N LEU A 613 24.19 7.58 -38.55
CA LEU A 613 25.31 8.22 -37.87
C LEU A 613 26.17 9.10 -38.83
N LEU A 614 26.23 8.74 -40.12
CA LEU A 614 26.87 9.56 -41.15
C LEU A 614 26.04 10.80 -41.52
N ASP A 615 24.72 10.66 -41.58
CA ASP A 615 23.79 11.74 -41.95
C ASP A 615 23.50 12.69 -40.78
N GLY A 616 23.31 12.13 -39.57
CA GLY A 616 22.88 12.88 -38.38
C GLY A 616 24.01 13.30 -37.43
N ASN A 617 25.26 12.90 -37.68
CA ASN A 617 26.44 13.05 -36.81
C ASN A 617 26.32 12.46 -35.38
N GLU A 618 25.14 12.08 -34.90
CA GLU A 618 24.93 11.38 -33.64
C GLU A 618 23.75 10.40 -33.71
N VAL A 619 23.81 9.37 -32.87
CA VAL A 619 22.75 8.41 -32.60
C VAL A 619 22.66 8.26 -31.09
N ARG A 620 21.45 8.36 -30.53
CA ARG A 620 21.20 8.24 -29.09
C ARG A 620 20.27 7.07 -28.80
N GLN A 621 20.59 6.33 -27.74
CA GLN A 621 19.78 5.24 -27.19
C GLN A 621 19.31 4.18 -28.20
N HIS A 622 20.11 3.89 -29.23
CA HIS A 622 19.77 2.85 -30.19
C HIS A 622 19.90 1.47 -29.53
N LEU A 623 18.85 0.66 -29.63
CA LEU A 623 18.81 -0.65 -29.01
C LEU A 623 19.51 -1.68 -29.89
N ILE A 624 20.38 -2.48 -29.29
CA ILE A 624 21.08 -3.60 -29.93
C ILE A 624 20.69 -4.87 -29.20
N HIS A 625 20.31 -5.88 -29.97
CA HIS A 625 20.00 -7.22 -29.47
C HIS A 625 21.26 -8.09 -29.54
N LEU A 626 21.83 -8.37 -28.38
CA LEU A 626 23.04 -9.18 -28.27
C LEU A 626 22.67 -10.62 -27.87
N GLU A 627 22.96 -11.56 -28.76
CA GLU A 627 22.98 -12.99 -28.44
C GLU A 627 24.32 -13.34 -27.79
N THR A 628 24.28 -13.76 -26.53
CA THR A 628 25.49 -14.20 -25.82
C THR A 628 25.74 -15.69 -25.99
N SER A 629 26.97 -16.13 -25.70
CA SER A 629 27.40 -17.53 -25.86
C SER A 629 26.60 -18.56 -25.05
N ASP A 630 25.80 -18.13 -24.07
CA ASP A 630 24.92 -18.97 -23.25
C ASP A 630 23.46 -18.99 -23.74
N ALA A 631 23.19 -18.50 -24.96
CA ALA A 631 21.86 -18.33 -25.55
C ALA A 631 20.93 -17.36 -24.78
N SER A 632 21.45 -16.55 -23.86
CA SER A 632 20.69 -15.47 -23.24
C SER A 632 20.71 -14.20 -24.10
N THR A 633 19.53 -13.59 -24.26
CA THR A 633 19.37 -12.31 -24.96
C THR A 633 19.66 -11.16 -24.00
N ARG A 634 20.63 -10.31 -24.35
CA ARG A 634 20.87 -9.03 -23.68
C ARG A 634 20.44 -7.87 -24.57
N PHE A 635 19.95 -6.83 -23.93
CA PHE A 635 19.59 -5.57 -24.58
C PHE A 635 20.66 -4.54 -24.25
N LEU A 636 21.40 -4.09 -25.26
CA LEU A 636 22.37 -3.00 -25.11
C LEU A 636 21.77 -1.71 -25.68
N SER A 637 22.03 -0.59 -25.02
CA SER A 637 21.75 0.74 -25.55
C SER A 637 23.05 1.37 -26.05
N LEU A 638 23.10 1.71 -27.33
CA LEU A 638 24.20 2.38 -28.01
C LEU A 638 23.87 3.87 -28.19
N SER A 639 24.76 4.74 -27.70
CA SER A 639 24.78 6.14 -28.10
C SER A 639 26.15 6.48 -28.66
N ALA A 640 26.22 7.01 -29.88
CA ALA A 640 27.46 7.25 -30.58
C ALA A 640 27.40 8.55 -31.40
N ARG A 641 28.55 9.21 -31.56
CA ARG A 641 28.71 10.43 -32.36
C ARG A 641 29.89 10.35 -33.30
N LEU A 642 29.79 11.01 -34.43
CA LEU A 642 30.86 11.14 -35.42
C LEU A 642 31.70 12.38 -35.12
N THR A 643 33.01 12.21 -34.99
CA THR A 643 34.00 13.27 -34.74
C THR A 643 35.01 13.31 -35.88
N ARG A 644 35.34 14.50 -36.41
CA ARG A 644 36.31 14.68 -37.51
C ARG A 644 37.53 15.44 -36.99
N GLU A 645 38.74 14.93 -37.23
CA GLU A 645 39.97 15.63 -36.84
C GLU A 645 40.27 16.82 -37.75
N ALA A 646 40.76 17.91 -37.15
CA ALA A 646 41.13 19.14 -37.87
C ALA A 646 42.40 18.89 -38.71
N GLY A 647 42.21 18.57 -40.00
CA GLY A 647 43.29 18.46 -40.99
C GLY A 647 43.50 17.09 -41.64
N GLY A 648 42.67 16.08 -41.35
CA GLY A 648 42.80 14.74 -41.94
C GLY A 648 41.47 14.16 -42.44
N GLN A 649 41.51 13.40 -43.53
CA GLN A 649 40.35 12.73 -44.17
C GLN A 649 39.67 11.63 -43.31
N ASN A 650 40.06 11.41 -42.05
CA ASN A 650 39.60 10.30 -41.23
C ASN A 650 38.54 10.75 -40.21
N ALA A 651 37.32 10.25 -40.35
CA ALA A 651 36.27 10.42 -39.35
C ALA A 651 36.32 9.27 -38.31
N MET A 652 36.04 9.61 -37.05
CA MET A 652 36.04 8.71 -35.90
C MET A 652 34.65 8.68 -35.26
N ILE A 653 34.29 7.58 -34.61
CA ILE A 653 33.01 7.36 -33.93
C ILE A 653 33.31 7.17 -32.44
N ASP A 654 32.83 8.08 -31.61
CA ASP A 654 32.91 7.99 -30.16
C ASP A 654 31.57 7.52 -29.62
N GLY A 655 31.54 6.47 -28.79
CA GLY A 655 30.27 5.94 -28.31
C GLY A 655 30.32 5.27 -26.94
N ILE A 656 29.13 5.10 -26.37
CA ILE A 656 28.86 4.43 -25.12
C ILE A 656 27.87 3.28 -25.33
N LEU A 657 28.09 2.19 -24.58
CA LEU A 657 27.26 1.00 -24.51
C LEU A 657 26.79 0.78 -23.08
N GLU A 658 25.49 0.60 -22.90
CA GLU A 658 24.85 0.37 -21.59
C GLU A 658 23.99 -0.91 -21.62
N ASP A 659 24.07 -1.76 -20.59
CA ASP A 659 23.21 -2.95 -20.47
C ASP A 659 21.87 -2.56 -19.84
N VAL A 660 20.80 -2.55 -20.66
CA VAL A 660 19.45 -2.16 -20.25
C VAL A 660 18.52 -3.37 -20.04
N THR A 661 19.08 -4.58 -19.98
CA THR A 661 18.31 -5.84 -19.90
C THR A 661 17.41 -5.91 -18.66
N ALA A 662 17.92 -5.53 -17.49
CA ALA A 662 17.16 -5.58 -16.24
C ALA A 662 16.01 -4.57 -16.21
N ALA A 663 16.27 -3.34 -16.65
CA ALA A 663 15.27 -2.27 -16.73
C ALA A 663 14.14 -2.65 -17.71
N ARG A 664 14.47 -3.23 -18.87
CA ARG A 664 13.47 -3.66 -19.86
C ARG A 664 12.59 -4.81 -19.39
N LYS A 665 13.15 -5.83 -18.72
CA LYS A 665 12.36 -6.93 -18.15
C LYS A 665 11.38 -6.42 -17.08
N GLN A 666 11.80 -5.45 -16.27
CA GLN A 666 10.95 -4.86 -15.24
C GLN A 666 9.82 -4.02 -15.84
N GLU A 667 10.09 -3.25 -16.89
CA GLU A 667 9.08 -2.42 -17.55
C GLU A 667 8.02 -3.27 -18.27
N ALA A 668 8.43 -4.30 -19.01
CA ALA A 668 7.49 -5.22 -19.67
C ALA A 668 6.58 -5.94 -18.67
N ALA A 669 7.10 -6.34 -17.51
CA ALA A 669 6.30 -6.95 -16.44
C ALA A 669 5.30 -5.96 -15.82
N ARG A 670 5.69 -4.68 -15.71
CA ARG A 670 4.83 -3.60 -15.21
C ARG A 670 3.70 -3.30 -16.18
N GLU A 671 3.98 -3.17 -17.47
CA GLU A 671 2.99 -2.93 -18.53
C GLU A 671 1.96 -4.07 -18.59
N ALA A 672 2.40 -5.34 -18.56
CA ALA A 672 1.52 -6.50 -18.54
C ALA A 672 0.58 -6.54 -17.31
N LEU A 673 1.05 -6.06 -16.15
CA LEU A 673 0.22 -5.94 -14.95
C LEU A 673 -0.80 -4.80 -15.08
N ILE A 674 -0.39 -3.66 -15.65
CA ILE A 674 -1.26 -2.51 -15.90
C ILE A 674 -2.38 -2.89 -16.86
N GLU A 675 -2.10 -3.59 -17.97
CA GLU A 675 -3.12 -4.07 -18.90
C GLU A 675 -4.14 -5.00 -18.21
N ARG A 676 -3.66 -5.92 -17.36
CA ARG A 676 -4.53 -6.82 -16.57
C ARG A 676 -5.42 -6.06 -15.57
N LEU A 677 -4.90 -5.02 -14.93
CA LEU A 677 -5.64 -4.19 -13.99
C LEU A 677 -6.63 -3.25 -14.70
N GLN A 678 -6.25 -2.65 -15.82
CA GLN A 678 -7.12 -1.80 -16.63
C GLN A 678 -8.33 -2.57 -17.17
N ALA A 679 -8.12 -3.80 -17.64
CA ALA A 679 -9.21 -4.69 -18.06
C ALA A 679 -10.22 -4.97 -16.92
N SER A 680 -9.75 -5.01 -15.66
CA SER A 680 -10.62 -5.21 -14.48
C SER A 680 -11.41 -3.97 -14.06
N LEU A 681 -10.86 -2.77 -14.29
CA LEU A 681 -11.49 -1.50 -13.91
C LEU A 681 -12.53 -1.01 -14.93
N LEU A 682 -12.38 -1.36 -16.21
CA LEU A 682 -13.32 -1.01 -17.29
C LEU A 682 -14.75 -1.52 -17.04
N PHE A 683 -14.90 -2.62 -16.28
CA PHE A 683 -16.19 -3.20 -15.95
C PHE A 683 -17.07 -2.31 -15.05
N LEU A 684 -16.47 -1.63 -14.07
CA LEU A 684 -17.20 -0.77 -13.14
C LEU A 684 -17.92 0.39 -13.85
N HIS A 685 -17.47 0.72 -15.07
CA HIS A 685 -17.99 1.78 -15.92
C HIS A 685 -19.02 1.29 -16.97
N GLU A 686 -19.51 0.05 -16.88
CA GLU A 686 -20.63 -0.39 -17.72
C GLU A 686 -22.00 0.04 -17.15
N PRO A 687 -23.01 0.37 -17.99
CA PRO A 687 -24.37 0.69 -17.55
C PRO A 687 -25.13 -0.54 -17.05
N ILE A 688 -26.00 -0.36 -16.04
CA ILE A 688 -26.80 -1.45 -15.48
C ILE A 688 -27.95 -1.94 -16.38
N ALA A 689 -28.28 -1.24 -17.47
CA ALA A 689 -29.37 -1.58 -18.38
C ALA A 689 -29.30 -3.03 -18.90
N ASN A 690 -28.09 -3.56 -19.09
CA ASN A 690 -27.88 -4.92 -19.61
C ASN A 690 -27.94 -6.03 -18.54
N LEU A 691 -28.15 -5.66 -17.26
CA LEU A 691 -28.11 -6.57 -16.12
C LEU A 691 -29.47 -6.82 -15.45
N GLY A 692 -30.49 -6.04 -15.82
CA GLY A 692 -31.84 -6.17 -15.28
C GLY A 692 -32.49 -7.51 -15.66
N ARG A 693 -33.18 -8.14 -14.70
CA ARG A 693 -34.08 -9.28 -14.96
C ARG A 693 -35.53 -8.86 -14.79
N ASP A 694 -36.43 -9.55 -15.48
CA ASP A 694 -37.88 -9.39 -15.28
C ASP A 694 -38.24 -9.61 -13.81
N ALA A 695 -38.82 -8.60 -13.19
CA ALA A 695 -39.21 -8.64 -11.80
C ALA A 695 -40.59 -9.29 -11.65
N VAL A 696 -40.74 -10.17 -10.66
CA VAL A 696 -42.06 -10.69 -10.30
C VAL A 696 -42.85 -9.56 -9.63
N VAL A 697 -44.02 -9.24 -10.17
CA VAL A 697 -44.92 -8.23 -9.63
C VAL A 697 -46.14 -8.92 -9.01
N CYS A 698 -46.55 -8.45 -7.84
CA CYS A 698 -47.72 -8.96 -7.12
C CYS A 698 -48.56 -7.82 -6.53
N GLU A 699 -49.86 -8.05 -6.33
CA GLU A 699 -50.77 -7.06 -5.77
C GLU A 699 -50.62 -6.97 -4.24
N MET A 700 -50.77 -5.77 -3.67
CA MET A 700 -50.61 -5.50 -2.23
C MET A 700 -51.44 -6.38 -1.27
N ASN A 701 -52.53 -6.97 -1.75
CA ASN A 701 -53.42 -7.84 -0.98
C ASN A 701 -53.13 -9.34 -1.13
N THR A 702 -52.15 -9.71 -1.96
CA THR A 702 -51.66 -11.09 -2.08
C THR A 702 -51.22 -11.58 -0.69
N SER A 703 -51.52 -12.84 -0.34
CA SER A 703 -51.08 -13.38 0.94
C SER A 703 -49.58 -13.72 0.94
N VAL A 704 -48.93 -13.62 2.09
CA VAL A 704 -47.51 -14.00 2.27
C VAL A 704 -47.24 -15.42 1.78
N GLY A 705 -48.14 -16.37 2.07
CA GLY A 705 -48.02 -17.75 1.63
C GLY A 705 -48.11 -17.92 0.11
N GLN A 706 -48.99 -17.17 -0.58
CA GLN A 706 -49.07 -17.18 -2.04
C GLN A 706 -47.82 -16.57 -2.68
N LEU A 707 -47.35 -15.43 -2.16
CA LEU A 707 -46.13 -14.79 -2.66
C LEU A 707 -44.90 -15.70 -2.48
N SER A 708 -44.76 -16.35 -1.32
CA SER A 708 -43.64 -17.26 -1.05
C SER A 708 -43.61 -18.44 -2.03
N ARG A 709 -44.78 -19.01 -2.39
CA ARG A 709 -44.87 -20.04 -3.43
C ARG A 709 -44.50 -19.48 -4.81
N LEU A 710 -45.02 -18.32 -5.17
CA LEU A 710 -44.73 -17.67 -6.45
C LEU A 710 -43.23 -17.38 -6.62
N MET A 711 -42.58 -16.86 -5.57
CA MET A 711 -41.13 -16.62 -5.55
C MET A 711 -40.33 -17.92 -5.69
N THR A 712 -40.79 -19.00 -5.03
CA THR A 712 -40.17 -20.33 -5.12
C THR A 712 -40.34 -20.93 -6.52
N GLU A 713 -41.54 -20.88 -7.10
CA GLU A 713 -41.84 -21.41 -8.45
C GLU A 713 -41.07 -20.67 -9.54
N ARG A 714 -40.93 -19.35 -9.41
CA ARG A 714 -40.20 -18.50 -10.36
C ARG A 714 -38.69 -18.45 -10.08
N ASN A 715 -38.22 -19.07 -9.00
CA ASN A 715 -36.84 -19.07 -8.54
C ASN A 715 -36.23 -17.65 -8.43
N VAL A 716 -36.98 -16.73 -7.81
CA VAL A 716 -36.57 -15.33 -7.59
C VAL A 716 -36.41 -15.01 -6.10
N THR A 717 -35.51 -14.08 -5.77
CA THR A 717 -35.17 -13.69 -4.39
C THR A 717 -35.90 -12.43 -3.91
N ALA A 718 -36.62 -11.76 -4.82
CA ALA A 718 -37.41 -10.57 -4.52
C ALA A 718 -38.62 -10.46 -5.46
N ALA A 719 -39.66 -9.77 -4.98
CA ALA A 719 -40.86 -9.43 -5.74
C ALA A 719 -41.27 -7.98 -5.49
N LEU A 720 -41.72 -7.30 -6.54
CA LEU A 720 -42.27 -5.95 -6.48
C LEU A 720 -43.74 -5.98 -6.10
N VAL A 721 -44.17 -5.01 -5.30
CA VAL A 721 -45.54 -4.87 -4.81
C VAL A 721 -46.22 -3.71 -5.52
N ALA A 722 -47.34 -4.01 -6.18
CA ALA A 722 -48.17 -3.04 -6.87
C ALA A 722 -49.40 -2.65 -6.03
N SER A 723 -49.76 -1.36 -6.11
CA SER A 723 -51.02 -0.82 -5.61
C SER A 723 -52.17 -1.10 -6.59
N GLU A 724 -53.43 -0.89 -6.19
CA GLU A 724 -54.64 -1.05 -7.03
C GLU A 724 -54.61 -0.27 -8.36
N GLY A 725 -53.74 0.74 -8.49
CA GLY A 725 -53.52 1.52 -9.73
C GLY A 725 -52.33 1.05 -10.59
N ALA A 726 -51.84 -0.17 -10.40
CA ALA A 726 -50.66 -0.75 -11.07
C ALA A 726 -49.32 -0.03 -10.84
N SER A 727 -49.26 0.90 -9.87
CA SER A 727 -48.02 1.56 -9.46
C SER A 727 -47.23 0.71 -8.47
N ILE A 728 -45.92 0.58 -8.70
CA ILE A 728 -45.03 -0.16 -7.78
C ILE A 728 -44.76 0.71 -6.54
N ILE A 729 -45.14 0.20 -5.36
CA ILE A 729 -45.08 0.91 -4.08
C ILE A 729 -44.06 0.33 -3.09
N GLY A 730 -43.59 -0.90 -3.31
CA GLY A 730 -42.67 -1.58 -2.41
C GLY A 730 -42.03 -2.83 -3.01
N ILE A 731 -41.19 -3.47 -2.21
CA ILE A 731 -40.50 -4.73 -2.54
C ILE A 731 -40.55 -5.67 -1.34
N VAL A 732 -40.64 -6.98 -1.60
CA VAL A 732 -40.50 -8.04 -0.60
C VAL A 732 -39.34 -8.93 -1.01
N THR A 733 -38.43 -9.21 -0.08
CA THR A 733 -37.24 -10.04 -0.29
C THR A 733 -37.22 -11.26 0.65
N ASP A 734 -36.33 -12.21 0.39
CA ASP A 734 -36.06 -13.33 1.33
C ASP A 734 -35.70 -12.85 2.75
N HIS A 735 -35.06 -11.68 2.87
CA HIS A 735 -34.77 -11.08 4.17
C HIS A 735 -36.04 -10.68 4.90
N ASP A 736 -36.99 -10.03 4.20
CA ASP A 736 -38.26 -9.60 4.81
C ASP A 736 -39.10 -10.80 5.26
N LEU A 737 -39.10 -11.90 4.47
CA LEU A 737 -39.76 -13.15 4.86
C LEU A 737 -39.14 -13.73 6.15
N ARG A 738 -37.82 -13.77 6.27
CA ARG A 738 -37.19 -14.28 7.52
C ARG A 738 -37.36 -13.32 8.70
N ALA A 739 -37.11 -12.04 8.49
CA ALA A 739 -37.03 -11.04 9.55
C ALA A 739 -38.40 -10.62 10.07
N ARG A 740 -39.42 -10.54 9.22
CA ARG A 740 -40.76 -10.08 9.62
C ARG A 740 -41.75 -11.23 9.73
N VAL A 741 -41.74 -12.20 8.80
CA VAL A 741 -42.72 -13.30 8.86
C VAL A 741 -42.31 -14.34 9.90
N LEU A 742 -41.11 -14.89 9.80
CA LEU A 742 -40.66 -15.97 10.70
C LEU A 742 -40.30 -15.48 12.10
N ALA A 743 -39.57 -14.36 12.22
CA ALA A 743 -39.14 -13.88 13.53
C ALA A 743 -40.29 -13.31 14.37
N GLU A 744 -41.26 -12.64 13.75
CA GLU A 744 -42.41 -12.03 14.45
C GLU A 744 -43.66 -12.93 14.43
N ASN A 745 -43.57 -14.15 13.87
CA ASN A 745 -44.68 -15.11 13.75
C ASN A 745 -45.93 -14.55 13.03
N ILE A 746 -45.74 -13.75 11.97
CA ILE A 746 -46.86 -13.23 11.17
C ILE A 746 -47.55 -14.39 10.44
N PRO A 747 -48.90 -14.51 10.49
CA PRO A 747 -49.62 -15.56 9.79
C PRO A 747 -49.40 -15.52 8.27
N LEU A 748 -49.26 -16.69 7.64
CA LEU A 748 -49.09 -16.79 6.18
C LEU A 748 -50.27 -16.26 5.36
N SER A 749 -51.44 -16.09 5.99
CA SER A 749 -52.63 -15.48 5.40
C SER A 749 -52.61 -13.95 5.40
N ALA A 750 -51.64 -13.33 6.08
CA ALA A 750 -51.52 -11.87 6.12
C ALA A 750 -51.22 -11.31 4.72
N PRO A 751 -51.69 -10.09 4.40
CA PRO A 751 -51.43 -9.46 3.12
C PRO A 751 -50.01 -8.90 3.03
N ILE A 752 -49.36 -9.02 1.88
CA ILE A 752 -47.94 -8.71 1.69
C ILE A 752 -47.54 -7.26 1.97
N HIS A 753 -48.47 -6.30 1.86
CA HIS A 753 -48.18 -4.90 2.18
C HIS A 753 -47.82 -4.68 3.66
N THR A 754 -48.14 -5.63 4.54
CA THR A 754 -47.76 -5.58 5.96
C THR A 754 -46.28 -5.89 6.18
N ILE A 755 -45.63 -6.60 5.24
CA ILE A 755 -44.24 -7.03 5.36
C ILE A 755 -43.30 -6.39 4.33
N MET A 756 -43.84 -5.66 3.35
CA MET A 756 -43.02 -5.04 2.30
C MET A 756 -42.10 -3.94 2.84
N SER A 757 -40.99 -3.73 2.15
CA SER A 757 -40.09 -2.60 2.37
C SER A 757 -40.48 -1.46 1.43
N SER A 758 -40.72 -0.28 2.03
CA SER A 758 -41.12 0.97 1.37
C SER A 758 -40.51 2.17 2.12
N PRO A 759 -40.06 3.23 1.45
CA PRO A 759 -40.10 3.48 0.00
C PRO A 759 -39.13 2.60 -0.80
N LEU A 760 -39.50 2.29 -2.05
CA LEU A 760 -38.68 1.50 -2.96
C LEU A 760 -37.35 2.22 -3.27
N THR A 761 -36.23 1.55 -3.10
CA THR A 761 -34.91 2.10 -3.49
C THR A 761 -34.70 1.92 -4.99
N LYS A 762 -34.50 3.04 -5.69
CA LYS A 762 -34.44 3.11 -7.17
C LYS A 762 -33.07 3.54 -7.66
N ILE A 763 -32.74 3.12 -8.89
CA ILE A 763 -31.55 3.53 -9.65
C ILE A 763 -31.88 3.64 -11.15
N SER A 764 -31.23 4.56 -11.87
CA SER A 764 -31.44 4.72 -13.31
C SER A 764 -30.84 3.55 -14.10
N GLU A 765 -31.50 3.10 -15.17
CA GLU A 765 -30.94 2.10 -16.10
C GLU A 765 -29.59 2.51 -16.73
N HIS A 766 -29.32 3.83 -16.82
CA HIS A 766 -28.06 4.37 -17.36
C HIS A 766 -26.97 4.51 -16.29
N ALA A 767 -27.28 4.22 -15.02
CA ALA A 767 -26.31 4.29 -13.94
C ALA A 767 -25.22 3.22 -14.11
N LEU A 768 -24.03 3.54 -13.64
CA LEU A 768 -22.88 2.64 -13.72
C LEU A 768 -22.92 1.58 -12.61
N ILE A 769 -22.28 0.45 -12.84
CA ILE A 769 -22.30 -0.67 -11.90
C ILE A 769 -21.68 -0.28 -10.54
N TYR A 770 -20.63 0.53 -10.51
CA TYR A 770 -20.08 1.03 -9.24
C TYR A 770 -21.10 1.88 -8.47
N GLU A 771 -21.93 2.65 -9.18
CA GLU A 771 -22.97 3.50 -8.57
C GLU A 771 -24.07 2.64 -7.97
N ALA A 772 -24.42 1.53 -8.62
CA ALA A 772 -25.35 0.55 -8.09
C ALA A 772 -24.84 -0.13 -6.82
N LEU A 773 -23.57 -0.56 -6.80
CA LEU A 773 -22.93 -1.16 -5.62
C LEU A 773 -22.85 -0.16 -4.46
N LEU A 774 -22.42 1.07 -4.74
CA LEU A 774 -22.34 2.12 -3.72
C LEU A 774 -23.73 2.41 -3.13
N ARG A 775 -24.76 2.49 -3.98
CA ARG A 775 -26.13 2.76 -3.54
C ARG A 775 -26.76 1.62 -2.75
N MET A 776 -26.39 0.36 -3.03
CA MET A 776 -26.76 -0.80 -2.20
C MET A 776 -26.13 -0.71 -0.81
N GLU A 777 -24.83 -0.38 -0.73
CA GLU A 777 -24.08 -0.26 0.53
C GLU A 777 -24.60 0.91 1.38
N GLU A 778 -24.75 2.10 0.79
CA GLU A 778 -25.26 3.31 1.46
C GLU A 778 -26.65 3.12 2.07
N LYS A 779 -27.51 2.34 1.39
CA LYS A 779 -28.89 2.08 1.82
C LYS A 779 -29.04 0.80 2.62
N GLY A 780 -28.00 -0.02 2.73
CA GLY A 780 -28.05 -1.32 3.40
C GLY A 780 -29.02 -2.30 2.74
N VAL A 781 -29.23 -2.19 1.41
CA VAL A 781 -30.16 -3.03 0.65
C VAL A 781 -29.41 -3.93 -0.32
N HIS A 782 -29.92 -5.14 -0.54
CA HIS A 782 -29.32 -6.09 -1.49
C HIS A 782 -30.01 -6.12 -2.85
N HIS A 783 -31.06 -5.31 -3.04
CA HIS A 783 -31.84 -5.24 -4.27
C HIS A 783 -32.13 -3.78 -4.61
N LEU A 784 -32.00 -3.40 -5.88
CA LEU A 784 -32.37 -2.09 -6.40
C LEU A 784 -33.39 -2.25 -7.53
N ALA A 785 -34.40 -1.38 -7.52
CA ALA A 785 -35.33 -1.27 -8.64
C ALA A 785 -34.75 -0.35 -9.72
N VAL A 786 -34.70 -0.84 -10.95
CA VAL A 786 -34.19 -0.10 -12.11
C VAL A 786 -35.31 0.71 -12.73
N GLN A 787 -35.05 1.99 -12.91
CA GLN A 787 -35.98 2.98 -13.44
C GLN A 787 -35.55 3.41 -14.83
N ASP A 788 -36.50 3.39 -15.77
CA ASP A 788 -36.30 3.91 -17.12
C ASP A 788 -36.34 5.46 -17.15
N ARG A 789 -36.20 6.03 -18.34
CA ARG A 789 -36.25 7.49 -18.57
C ARG A 789 -37.62 8.11 -18.26
N ASP A 790 -38.70 7.35 -18.40
CA ASP A 790 -40.07 7.79 -18.16
C ASP A 790 -40.49 7.63 -16.69
N GLY A 791 -39.58 7.11 -15.87
CA GLY A 791 -39.74 6.98 -14.44
C GLY A 791 -40.43 5.68 -14.00
N GLN A 792 -40.66 4.74 -14.91
CA GLN A 792 -41.26 3.44 -14.63
C GLN A 792 -40.20 2.44 -14.16
N ILE A 793 -40.62 1.52 -13.30
CA ILE A 793 -39.75 0.43 -12.84
C ILE A 793 -39.78 -0.69 -13.88
N VAL A 794 -38.64 -0.91 -14.53
CA VAL A 794 -38.51 -1.88 -15.63
C VAL A 794 -37.91 -3.21 -15.17
N SER A 795 -37.06 -3.22 -14.15
CA SER A 795 -36.43 -4.44 -13.65
C SER A 795 -35.96 -4.31 -12.20
N VAL A 796 -35.51 -5.42 -11.61
CA VAL A 796 -34.83 -5.44 -10.31
C VAL A 796 -33.46 -6.07 -10.48
N ILE A 797 -32.44 -5.42 -9.93
CA ILE A 797 -31.07 -5.95 -9.84
C ILE A 797 -30.79 -6.33 -8.39
N ASP A 798 -30.15 -7.49 -8.20
CA ASP A 798 -29.72 -7.95 -6.89
C ASP A 798 -28.19 -7.86 -6.75
N ASN A 799 -27.70 -7.85 -5.51
CA ASN A 799 -26.27 -7.79 -5.24
C ASN A 799 -25.56 -8.99 -5.87
N LYS A 800 -26.18 -10.18 -5.93
CA LYS A 800 -25.61 -11.35 -6.61
C LYS A 800 -25.55 -11.19 -8.12
N ALA A 801 -26.33 -10.31 -8.76
CA ALA A 801 -26.30 -10.01 -10.18
C ALA A 801 -25.16 -9.02 -10.50
N LEU A 802 -25.00 -8.00 -9.66
CA LEU A 802 -23.83 -7.09 -9.71
C LEU A 802 -22.53 -7.84 -9.38
N ILE A 803 -22.60 -8.79 -8.44
CA ILE A 803 -21.54 -9.72 -8.07
C ILE A 803 -21.44 -10.92 -9.02
N GLN A 804 -22.42 -11.21 -9.86
CA GLN A 804 -22.27 -12.25 -10.90
C GLN A 804 -21.29 -11.79 -11.98
N PHE A 805 -21.04 -10.49 -12.04
CA PHE A 805 -19.89 -9.92 -12.72
C PHE A 805 -18.57 -9.95 -11.90
N GLN A 806 -18.61 -10.22 -10.59
CA GLN A 806 -17.45 -10.77 -9.85
C GLN A 806 -17.14 -12.23 -10.25
N ARG A 807 -17.77 -12.80 -11.29
CA ARG A 807 -17.18 -13.92 -12.02
C ARG A 807 -16.03 -13.41 -12.88
N TYR A 808 -14.92 -13.19 -12.19
CA TYR A 808 -13.61 -13.70 -12.54
C TYR A 808 -13.63 -15.22 -12.84
N GLY A 809 -14.65 -15.75 -13.53
CA GLY A 809 -14.68 -17.13 -13.99
C GLY A 809 -13.35 -17.51 -14.64
N PRO A 810 -12.76 -16.67 -15.51
CA PRO A 810 -11.47 -16.97 -16.12
C PRO A 810 -10.28 -16.83 -15.17
N ILE A 811 -10.21 -15.76 -14.36
CA ILE A 811 -9.06 -15.50 -13.47
C ILE A 811 -9.05 -16.42 -12.26
N VAL A 812 -10.22 -16.66 -11.65
CA VAL A 812 -10.38 -17.65 -10.57
C VAL A 812 -10.17 -19.05 -11.12
N LEU A 813 -10.69 -19.38 -12.31
CA LEU A 813 -10.43 -20.68 -12.94
C LEU A 813 -8.94 -20.86 -13.28
N ALA A 814 -8.30 -19.85 -13.89
CA ALA A 814 -6.86 -19.84 -14.16
C ALA A 814 -6.04 -20.01 -12.87
N ARG A 815 -6.44 -19.35 -11.78
CA ARG A 815 -5.79 -19.46 -10.46
C ARG A 815 -6.05 -20.79 -9.75
N GLU A 816 -7.25 -21.35 -9.89
CA GLU A 816 -7.56 -22.70 -9.40
C GLU A 816 -6.76 -23.74 -10.18
N ILE A 817 -6.68 -23.58 -11.51
CA ILE A 817 -5.87 -24.43 -12.39
C ILE A 817 -4.40 -24.37 -11.97
N SER A 818 -3.81 -23.17 -11.83
CA SER A 818 -2.39 -23.02 -11.46
C SER A 818 -2.03 -23.55 -10.08
N ARG A 819 -3.01 -23.77 -9.21
CA ARG A 819 -2.84 -24.36 -7.86
C ARG A 819 -3.19 -25.84 -7.78
N SER A 820 -3.74 -26.43 -8.85
CA SER A 820 -4.17 -27.83 -8.88
C SER A 820 -3.04 -28.77 -8.49
N ALA A 821 -3.28 -29.71 -7.59
CA ALA A 821 -2.24 -30.62 -7.11
C ALA A 821 -1.94 -31.77 -8.10
N THR A 822 -2.89 -32.11 -8.97
CA THR A 822 -2.75 -33.22 -9.92
C THR A 822 -3.30 -32.87 -11.31
N PRO A 823 -2.87 -33.58 -12.37
CA PRO A 823 -3.43 -33.41 -13.72
C PRO A 823 -4.96 -33.66 -13.79
N GLU A 824 -5.48 -34.56 -12.96
CA GLU A 824 -6.91 -34.86 -12.87
C GLU A 824 -7.70 -33.68 -12.26
N GLU A 825 -7.09 -32.95 -11.33
CA GLU A 825 -7.68 -31.73 -10.82
C GLU A 825 -7.68 -30.64 -11.89
N VAL A 826 -6.57 -30.45 -12.63
CA VAL A 826 -6.52 -29.52 -13.78
C VAL A 826 -7.66 -29.80 -14.76
N ALA A 827 -7.85 -31.06 -15.15
CA ALA A 827 -8.92 -31.46 -16.07
C ALA A 827 -10.33 -31.18 -15.52
N ARG A 828 -10.57 -31.50 -14.25
CA ARG A 828 -11.86 -31.21 -13.60
C ARG A 828 -12.17 -29.72 -13.52
N ARG A 829 -11.13 -28.88 -13.38
CA ARG A 829 -11.29 -27.42 -13.37
C ARG A 829 -11.65 -26.93 -14.78
N THR A 830 -10.94 -27.38 -15.82
CA THR A 830 -11.19 -26.96 -17.22
C THR A 830 -12.55 -27.38 -17.77
N GLU A 831 -13.21 -28.40 -17.20
CA GLU A 831 -14.62 -28.75 -17.51
C GLU A 831 -15.60 -27.59 -17.28
N ARG A 832 -15.22 -26.58 -16.48
CA ARG A 832 -16.03 -25.37 -16.24
C ARG A 832 -15.94 -24.35 -17.37
N THR A 833 -15.06 -24.53 -18.35
CA THR A 833 -14.83 -23.57 -19.44
C THR A 833 -16.03 -23.44 -20.41
N PRO A 834 -16.63 -24.53 -20.95
CA PRO A 834 -17.78 -24.42 -21.84
C PRO A 834 -19.01 -23.67 -21.27
N PRO A 835 -19.48 -23.94 -20.03
CA PRO A 835 -20.61 -23.19 -19.47
C PRO A 835 -20.26 -21.72 -19.20
N LEU A 836 -18.99 -21.40 -18.94
CA LEU A 836 -18.51 -20.04 -18.76
C LEU A 836 -18.53 -19.25 -20.08
N VAL A 837 -18.04 -19.87 -21.17
CA VAL A 837 -18.12 -19.27 -22.52
C VAL A 837 -19.57 -19.07 -22.96
N LYS A 838 -20.44 -20.06 -22.73
CA LYS A 838 -21.87 -19.92 -23.02
C LYS A 838 -22.46 -18.70 -22.31
N THR A 839 -22.14 -18.51 -21.03
CA THR A 839 -22.62 -17.36 -20.24
C THR A 839 -22.14 -16.02 -20.83
N LEU A 840 -20.89 -15.95 -21.31
CA LEU A 840 -20.33 -14.73 -21.91
C LEU A 840 -20.93 -14.42 -23.28
N LEU A 841 -21.22 -15.45 -24.07
CA LEU A 841 -21.91 -15.28 -25.35
C LEU A 841 -23.36 -14.83 -25.13
N ASP A 842 -24.05 -15.42 -24.14
CA ASP A 842 -25.42 -15.04 -23.75
C ASP A 842 -25.48 -13.58 -23.24
N SER A 843 -24.40 -13.07 -22.65
CA SER A 843 -24.26 -11.67 -22.20
C SER A 843 -23.76 -10.70 -23.28
N SER A 844 -23.78 -11.08 -24.56
CA SER A 844 -23.31 -10.25 -25.69
C SER A 844 -21.86 -9.77 -25.61
N ALA A 845 -20.95 -10.56 -25.00
CA ALA A 845 -19.53 -10.23 -24.98
C ALA A 845 -18.92 -10.23 -26.40
N ARG A 846 -17.96 -9.33 -26.65
CA ARG A 846 -17.23 -9.29 -27.92
C ARG A 846 -16.48 -10.62 -28.15
N PRO A 847 -16.51 -11.22 -29.36
CA PRO A 847 -15.85 -12.49 -29.64
C PRO A 847 -14.36 -12.53 -29.24
N ARG A 848 -13.63 -11.43 -29.43
CA ARG A 848 -12.22 -11.30 -29.04
C ARG A 848 -11.98 -11.45 -27.53
N HIS A 849 -12.95 -11.07 -26.69
CA HIS A 849 -12.82 -11.28 -25.24
C HIS A 849 -12.96 -12.76 -24.88
N VAL A 850 -13.81 -13.48 -25.61
CA VAL A 850 -14.02 -14.93 -25.42
C VAL A 850 -12.77 -15.71 -25.85
N THR A 851 -12.15 -15.37 -26.98
CA THR A 851 -10.93 -16.06 -27.47
C THR A 851 -9.73 -15.79 -26.56
N ASN A 852 -9.51 -14.55 -26.11
CA ASN A 852 -8.42 -14.22 -25.18
C ASN A 852 -8.58 -14.93 -23.84
N MET A 853 -9.82 -15.07 -23.37
CA MET A 853 -10.15 -15.79 -22.16
C MET A 853 -9.85 -17.29 -22.29
N LEU A 854 -10.25 -17.90 -23.41
CA LEU A 854 -9.98 -19.30 -23.70
C LEU A 854 -8.48 -19.58 -23.76
N ALA A 855 -7.72 -18.72 -24.44
CA ALA A 855 -6.26 -18.79 -24.50
C ALA A 855 -5.65 -18.72 -23.09
N SER A 856 -6.06 -17.75 -22.27
CA SER A 856 -5.54 -17.60 -20.90
C SER A 856 -5.80 -18.82 -19.99
N ILE A 857 -6.95 -19.49 -20.14
CA ILE A 857 -7.26 -20.72 -19.40
C ILE A 857 -6.38 -21.87 -19.90
N CYS A 858 -6.19 -21.98 -21.22
CA CYS A 858 -5.33 -22.99 -21.82
C CYS A 858 -3.86 -22.84 -21.41
N ASP A 859 -3.35 -21.60 -21.37
CA ASP A 859 -1.99 -21.28 -20.93
C ASP A 859 -1.80 -21.67 -19.45
N SER A 860 -2.77 -21.33 -18.60
CA SER A 860 -2.73 -21.70 -17.17
C SER A 860 -2.71 -23.22 -16.98
N ALA A 861 -3.48 -23.96 -17.78
CA ALA A 861 -3.49 -25.42 -17.76
C ALA A 861 -2.15 -26.00 -18.25
N THR A 862 -1.61 -25.45 -19.33
CA THR A 862 -0.33 -25.86 -19.92
C THR A 862 0.81 -25.64 -18.92
N GLU A 863 0.95 -24.43 -18.37
CA GLU A 863 1.97 -24.08 -17.37
C GLU A 863 1.90 -25.00 -16.16
N ARG A 864 0.69 -25.26 -15.63
CA ARG A 864 0.56 -26.14 -14.47
C ARG A 864 0.91 -27.58 -14.80
N LEU A 865 0.51 -28.08 -15.96
CA LEU A 865 0.83 -29.44 -16.38
C LEU A 865 2.34 -29.61 -16.64
N VAL A 866 3.01 -28.59 -17.16
CA VAL A 866 4.49 -28.56 -17.27
C VAL A 866 5.11 -28.67 -15.88
N GLN A 867 4.67 -27.84 -14.91
CA GLN A 867 5.20 -27.90 -13.56
C GLN A 867 4.97 -29.27 -12.90
N LEU A 868 3.76 -29.82 -13.00
CA LEU A 868 3.44 -31.14 -12.45
C LEU A 868 4.26 -32.26 -13.10
N ALA A 869 4.55 -32.14 -14.40
CA ALA A 869 5.39 -33.12 -15.10
C ALA A 869 6.87 -33.00 -14.67
N ILE A 870 7.37 -31.79 -14.40
CA ILE A 870 8.71 -31.57 -13.82
C ILE A 870 8.77 -32.12 -12.39
N ASP A 871 7.76 -31.86 -11.56
CA ASP A 871 7.70 -32.36 -10.18
C ASP A 871 7.75 -33.91 -10.14
N GLU A 872 7.22 -34.58 -11.17
CA GLU A 872 7.24 -36.04 -11.33
C GLU A 872 8.56 -36.58 -11.92
N LEU A 873 9.09 -35.92 -12.97
CA LEU A 873 10.26 -36.40 -13.72
C LEU A 873 11.61 -35.97 -13.11
N GLY A 874 11.61 -34.98 -12.22
CA GLY A 874 12.81 -34.37 -11.63
C GLY A 874 13.19 -33.05 -12.32
N THR A 875 14.28 -32.42 -11.87
CA THR A 875 14.75 -31.15 -12.45
C THR A 875 15.16 -31.32 -13.92
N PRO A 876 14.78 -30.39 -14.82
CA PRO A 876 15.21 -30.43 -16.22
C PRO A 876 16.74 -30.42 -16.33
N PRO A 877 17.34 -31.21 -17.25
CA PRO A 877 18.78 -31.31 -17.39
C PRO A 877 19.42 -30.05 -18.00
N THR A 878 18.66 -29.27 -18.76
CA THR A 878 19.09 -28.01 -19.37
C THR A 878 17.94 -27.00 -19.43
N ALA A 879 18.25 -25.75 -19.77
CA ALA A 879 17.23 -24.73 -20.01
C ALA A 879 16.36 -25.12 -21.21
N PHE A 880 15.06 -24.87 -21.11
CA PHE A 880 14.11 -25.17 -22.17
C PHE A 880 12.97 -24.16 -22.22
N ALA A 881 12.28 -24.10 -23.35
CA ALA A 881 11.05 -23.38 -23.57
C ALA A 881 9.97 -24.37 -24.05
N PHE A 882 8.78 -24.29 -23.46
CA PHE A 882 7.58 -24.91 -24.00
C PHE A 882 6.84 -23.86 -24.82
N ILE A 883 6.67 -24.11 -26.12
CA ILE A 883 6.06 -23.16 -27.05
C ILE A 883 4.64 -23.61 -27.40
N ALA A 884 3.71 -22.66 -27.36
CA ALA A 884 2.38 -22.82 -27.92
C ALA A 884 2.37 -22.26 -29.35
N MET A 885 1.74 -22.99 -30.26
CA MET A 885 1.69 -22.66 -31.69
C MET A 885 0.23 -22.65 -32.17
N GLY A 886 0.01 -22.38 -33.46
CA GLY A 886 -1.32 -22.44 -34.04
C GLY A 886 -2.31 -21.45 -33.41
N SER A 887 -3.55 -21.90 -33.20
CA SER A 887 -4.64 -21.07 -32.65
C SER A 887 -4.36 -20.59 -31.21
N GLN A 888 -3.60 -21.36 -30.43
CA GLN A 888 -3.16 -20.97 -29.08
C GLN A 888 -2.17 -19.82 -29.15
N GLY A 889 -1.12 -19.98 -29.97
CA GLY A 889 -0.11 -18.95 -30.17
C GLY A 889 -0.71 -17.63 -30.67
N ARG A 890 -1.72 -17.69 -31.55
CA ARG A 890 -2.43 -16.51 -32.08
C ARG A 890 -3.56 -15.97 -31.17
N GLN A 891 -3.80 -16.60 -30.01
CA GLN A 891 -4.88 -16.23 -29.08
C GLN A 891 -6.29 -16.21 -29.69
N GLU A 892 -6.52 -17.04 -30.71
CA GLU A 892 -7.79 -17.13 -31.45
C GLU A 892 -8.53 -18.45 -31.19
N GLN A 893 -8.22 -19.11 -30.07
CA GLN A 893 -8.81 -20.39 -29.70
C GLN A 893 -10.33 -20.30 -29.56
N THR A 894 -11.00 -21.33 -30.07
CA THR A 894 -12.44 -21.56 -29.88
C THR A 894 -12.66 -22.76 -28.94
N LEU A 895 -13.91 -23.10 -28.65
CA LEU A 895 -14.25 -24.16 -27.67
C LEU A 895 -13.76 -25.56 -28.06
N VAL A 896 -13.57 -25.82 -29.36
CA VAL A 896 -13.09 -27.10 -29.88
C VAL A 896 -11.81 -26.82 -30.66
N THR A 897 -10.70 -26.79 -29.95
CA THR A 897 -9.36 -26.62 -30.52
C THR A 897 -8.51 -27.82 -30.17
N ASP A 898 -7.70 -28.28 -31.12
CA ASP A 898 -6.59 -29.16 -30.83
C ASP A 898 -5.43 -28.39 -30.18
N GLN A 899 -4.42 -29.15 -29.76
CA GLN A 899 -3.20 -28.63 -29.15
C GLN A 899 -2.07 -28.62 -30.18
N ASP A 900 -1.50 -27.44 -30.43
CA ASP A 900 -0.28 -27.28 -31.22
C ASP A 900 0.82 -26.74 -30.31
N ASN A 901 1.81 -27.57 -30.00
CA ASN A 901 2.87 -27.20 -29.05
C ASN A 901 4.19 -27.93 -29.33
N GLY A 902 5.28 -27.39 -28.76
CA GLY A 902 6.64 -27.88 -28.98
C GLY A 902 7.55 -27.58 -27.80
N ILE A 903 8.70 -28.25 -27.77
CA ILE A 903 9.77 -27.97 -26.80
C ILE A 903 11.04 -27.61 -27.56
N ILE A 904 11.66 -26.52 -27.12
CA ILE A 904 12.99 -26.08 -27.54
C ILE A 904 13.89 -26.21 -26.32
N TYR A 905 14.99 -26.95 -26.40
CA TYR A 905 15.96 -27.05 -25.30
C TYR A 905 17.37 -26.65 -25.73
N ALA A 906 18.12 -26.06 -24.80
CA ALA A 906 19.52 -25.71 -25.01
C ALA A 906 20.40 -26.96 -24.83
N PRO A 907 21.25 -27.33 -25.79
CA PRO A 907 22.22 -28.40 -25.61
C PRO A 907 23.28 -27.98 -24.58
N SER A 908 23.63 -28.88 -23.65
CA SER A 908 24.74 -28.68 -22.69
C SER A 908 25.91 -29.57 -23.07
N ALA A 909 27.13 -29.04 -23.02
CA ALA A 909 28.35 -29.79 -23.32
C ALA A 909 28.64 -30.93 -22.32
N GLU A 910 28.04 -30.87 -21.12
CA GLU A 910 28.27 -31.83 -20.04
C GLU A 910 27.20 -32.94 -19.96
N SER A 911 26.12 -32.83 -20.74
CA SER A 911 24.95 -33.73 -20.66
C SER A 911 24.87 -34.64 -21.88
N ASP A 912 24.56 -35.93 -21.66
CA ASP A 912 24.33 -36.90 -22.72
C ASP A 912 23.12 -36.49 -23.61
N PRO A 913 23.30 -36.19 -24.91
CA PRO A 913 22.23 -35.72 -25.79
C PRO A 913 21.03 -36.67 -25.87
N GLU A 914 21.25 -37.99 -25.79
CA GLU A 914 20.17 -38.97 -25.82
C GLU A 914 19.31 -38.89 -24.56
N GLN A 915 19.94 -38.74 -23.38
CA GLN A 915 19.23 -38.60 -22.10
C GLN A 915 18.46 -37.28 -22.01
N VAL A 916 19.04 -36.18 -22.51
CA VAL A 916 18.37 -34.87 -22.56
C VAL A 916 17.13 -34.93 -23.45
N ASN A 917 17.26 -35.53 -24.64
CA ASN A 917 16.13 -35.70 -25.56
C ASN A 917 15.05 -36.62 -24.97
N GLU A 918 15.44 -37.75 -24.36
CA GLU A 918 14.49 -38.66 -23.71
C GLU A 918 13.74 -37.99 -22.57
N TYR A 919 14.41 -37.15 -21.77
CA TYR A 919 13.77 -36.37 -20.72
C TYR A 919 12.68 -35.45 -21.28
N PHE A 920 13.02 -34.61 -22.28
CA PHE A 920 12.06 -33.66 -22.83
C PHE A 920 10.93 -34.33 -23.63
N LEU A 921 11.18 -35.47 -24.28
CA LEU A 921 10.11 -36.26 -24.89
C LEU A 921 9.14 -36.84 -23.86
N ARG A 922 9.65 -37.30 -22.70
CA ARG A 922 8.79 -37.74 -21.58
C ARG A 922 7.99 -36.59 -21.01
N LEU A 923 8.62 -35.43 -20.83
CA LEU A 923 7.95 -34.20 -20.39
C LEU A 923 6.81 -33.83 -21.36
N GLY A 924 7.12 -33.72 -22.65
CA GLY A 924 6.14 -33.41 -23.70
C GLY A 924 4.98 -34.40 -23.73
N LYS A 925 5.25 -35.71 -23.69
CA LYS A 925 4.19 -36.74 -23.63
C LYS A 925 3.28 -36.58 -22.41
N ARG A 926 3.85 -36.24 -21.24
CA ARG A 926 3.09 -36.08 -20.00
C ARG A 926 2.18 -34.84 -20.05
N VAL A 927 2.69 -33.73 -20.58
CA VAL A 927 1.95 -32.48 -20.75
C VAL A 927 0.84 -32.65 -21.79
N CYS A 928 1.15 -33.18 -22.98
CA CYS A 928 0.15 -33.41 -24.03
C CYS A 928 -0.97 -34.36 -23.58
N GLY A 929 -0.61 -35.42 -22.83
CA GLY A 929 -1.58 -36.34 -22.24
C GLY A 929 -2.43 -35.72 -21.12
N GLY A 930 -1.90 -34.71 -20.41
CA GLY A 930 -2.65 -33.91 -19.44
C GLY A 930 -3.63 -32.96 -20.14
N LEU A 931 -3.19 -32.27 -21.19
CA LEU A 931 -4.03 -31.38 -22.00
C LEU A 931 -5.18 -32.13 -22.67
N ASN A 932 -4.92 -33.33 -23.19
CA ASN A 932 -5.95 -34.21 -23.74
C ASN A 932 -7.00 -34.61 -22.70
N ARG A 933 -6.60 -34.85 -21.46
CA ARG A 933 -7.53 -35.09 -20.34
C ARG A 933 -8.31 -33.82 -19.97
N ALA A 934 -7.69 -32.65 -20.08
CA ALA A 934 -8.30 -31.36 -19.78
C ALA A 934 -9.28 -30.85 -20.86
N GLY A 935 -9.48 -31.60 -21.94
CA GLY A 935 -10.43 -31.29 -23.02
C GLY A 935 -9.79 -30.74 -24.30
N TYR A 936 -8.46 -30.71 -24.39
CA TYR A 936 -7.71 -30.27 -25.57
C TYR A 936 -7.20 -31.47 -26.39
N PRO A 937 -7.97 -31.96 -27.38
CA PRO A 937 -7.63 -33.18 -28.12
C PRO A 937 -6.23 -33.14 -28.75
N LEU A 938 -5.58 -34.31 -28.83
CA LEU A 938 -4.31 -34.47 -29.53
C LEU A 938 -4.42 -34.02 -30.99
N CYS A 939 -3.44 -33.23 -31.46
CA CYS A 939 -3.39 -32.77 -32.85
C CYS A 939 -3.23 -33.95 -33.82
N ARG A 940 -4.07 -33.97 -34.87
CA ARG A 940 -4.06 -35.03 -35.89
C ARG A 940 -2.78 -35.01 -36.74
N GLY A 941 -2.20 -33.82 -36.94
CA GLY A 941 -0.92 -33.62 -37.62
C GLY A 941 0.29 -33.98 -36.76
N GLY A 942 0.10 -34.31 -35.48
CA GLY A 942 1.19 -34.67 -34.58
C GLY A 942 2.08 -33.50 -34.16
N VAL A 943 1.60 -32.26 -34.28
CA VAL A 943 2.27 -31.00 -33.92
C VAL A 943 2.27 -30.82 -32.39
N MET A 944 3.06 -31.64 -31.70
CA MET A 944 3.00 -31.75 -30.25
C MET A 944 4.38 -31.99 -29.65
N ALA A 945 4.61 -31.42 -28.47
CA ALA A 945 5.83 -31.58 -27.68
C ALA A 945 6.17 -33.05 -27.36
N GLY A 946 5.20 -33.96 -27.41
CA GLY A 946 5.44 -35.40 -27.26
C GLY A 946 6.06 -36.10 -28.49
N ASN A 947 6.30 -35.37 -29.58
CA ASN A 947 6.83 -35.87 -30.85
C ASN A 947 8.26 -35.37 -31.10
N LEU A 948 9.15 -36.26 -31.54
CA LEU A 948 10.56 -35.97 -31.89
C LEU A 948 10.73 -34.84 -32.93
N ARG A 949 9.74 -34.61 -33.80
CA ARG A 949 9.79 -33.49 -34.76
C ARG A 949 9.65 -32.12 -34.07
N TRP A 950 8.94 -32.06 -32.96
CA TRP A 950 8.56 -30.81 -32.27
C TRP A 950 9.18 -30.68 -30.87
N CYS A 951 10.01 -31.64 -30.46
CA CYS A 951 10.81 -31.65 -29.24
C CYS A 951 12.28 -31.79 -29.63
N ARG A 952 12.96 -30.66 -29.78
CA ARG A 952 14.29 -30.60 -30.42
C ARG A 952 15.19 -29.57 -29.76
N SER A 953 16.49 -29.72 -29.99
CA SER A 953 17.47 -28.73 -29.55
C SER A 953 17.28 -27.40 -30.30
N LEU A 954 17.74 -26.29 -29.73
CA LEU A 954 17.70 -24.99 -30.40
C LEU A 954 18.40 -25.01 -31.77
N SER A 955 19.55 -25.68 -31.88
CA SER A 955 20.27 -25.84 -33.15
C SER A 955 19.46 -26.61 -34.19
N ASP A 956 18.78 -27.69 -33.79
CA ASP A 956 17.96 -28.48 -34.71
C ASP A 956 16.70 -27.72 -35.18
N TRP A 957 16.15 -26.87 -34.31
CA TRP A 957 15.05 -25.96 -34.66
C TRP A 957 15.48 -24.91 -35.69
N ILE A 958 16.63 -24.27 -35.48
CA ILE A 958 17.19 -23.29 -36.43
C ILE A 958 17.45 -23.95 -37.79
N SER A 959 18.12 -25.11 -37.80
CA SER A 959 18.36 -25.86 -39.04
C SER A 959 17.05 -26.31 -39.71
N GLY A 960 16.04 -26.70 -38.94
CA GLY A 960 14.71 -27.04 -39.45
C GLY A 960 14.02 -25.87 -40.14
N PHE A 961 14.01 -24.69 -39.51
CA PHE A 961 13.45 -23.48 -40.11
C PHE A 961 14.20 -23.06 -41.39
N ASP A 962 15.54 -23.14 -41.36
CA ASP A 962 16.36 -22.85 -42.54
C ASP A 962 16.01 -23.81 -43.70
N GLU A 963 15.82 -25.09 -43.40
CA GLU A 963 15.38 -26.08 -44.38
C GLU A 963 13.97 -25.78 -44.92
N TRP A 964 13.01 -25.40 -44.06
CA TRP A 964 11.64 -25.03 -44.46
C TRP A 964 11.58 -23.81 -45.36
N ILE A 965 12.44 -22.82 -45.12
CA ILE A 965 12.55 -21.60 -45.93
C ILE A 965 13.13 -21.92 -47.32
N HIS A 966 14.11 -22.81 -47.39
CA HIS A 966 14.82 -23.12 -48.63
C HIS A 966 14.17 -24.24 -49.46
N LYS A 967 13.35 -25.11 -48.86
CA LYS A 967 12.66 -26.21 -49.55
C LYS A 967 11.18 -25.93 -49.72
N SER A 968 10.75 -25.72 -50.96
CA SER A 968 9.34 -25.47 -51.31
C SER A 968 8.51 -26.75 -51.49
N GLU A 969 8.65 -27.74 -50.61
CA GLU A 969 7.79 -28.93 -50.63
C GLU A 969 6.45 -28.64 -49.94
N PRO A 970 5.32 -29.24 -50.38
CA PRO A 970 4.00 -28.95 -49.80
C PRO A 970 3.90 -29.13 -48.28
N GLN A 971 4.64 -30.10 -47.72
CA GLN A 971 4.68 -30.34 -46.28
C GLN A 971 5.42 -29.23 -45.52
N GLU A 972 6.51 -28.69 -46.06
CA GLU A 972 7.30 -27.65 -45.39
C GLU A 972 6.56 -26.30 -45.41
N ILE A 973 5.76 -26.04 -46.45
CA ILE A 973 4.87 -24.87 -46.48
C ILE A 973 3.78 -24.98 -45.40
N ILE A 974 3.21 -26.16 -45.21
CA ILE A 974 2.23 -26.42 -44.14
C ILE A 974 2.88 -26.23 -42.77
N ASP A 975 4.06 -26.80 -42.57
CA ASP A 975 4.78 -26.71 -41.29
C ASP A 975 5.18 -25.26 -40.96
N LEU A 976 5.59 -24.47 -41.95
CA LEU A 976 5.87 -23.05 -41.79
C LEU A 976 4.61 -22.26 -41.41
N SER A 977 3.44 -22.62 -41.94
CA SER A 977 2.17 -21.91 -41.67
C SER A 977 1.60 -22.11 -40.26
N ILE A 978 2.22 -23.00 -39.46
CA ILE A 978 1.87 -23.24 -38.06
C ILE A 978 2.32 -22.07 -37.16
N PHE A 979 3.40 -21.40 -37.56
CA PHE A 979 4.01 -20.23 -36.90
C PHE A 979 3.47 -18.94 -37.51
#